data_AF-A0A8T5IC03-F1
#
_entry.id   AF-A0A8T5IC03-F1
#
_cell.length_a   1.000
_cell.length_b   1.000
_cell.length_c   1.000
_cell.angle_alpha   90.00
_cell.angle_beta   90.00
_cell.angle_gamma   90.00
#
_symmetry.space_group_name_H-M   'P 1'
#
loop_
_entity.id
_entity.type
_entity.pdbx_description
1 polymer ?
#
loop_
_entity_poly.entity_id
_entity_poly.type
_entity_poly.pdbx_seq_one_letter_code
_entity_poly.pdbx_strand_id
1 'polypeptide(L)'
;TSGGDGEAMRWNVSSSTTTDSLSLGQIKSSSLGILGPSDLLPLAGTLTIPVIASPTISNAQLNANVFATPVTRYVTIVIPEIVDGVLNDVDGNLSIVPGVPSIFDLKLTNTGNNMNGYLVSVANGAPSDWIIGVNGGATTAQILSVPPQMQQHPNLTGDEVVNITLNLSAPSNTPAGIENQIELVVSDLSSGQFLSSHTYHITTDETISMNVEVDEVKMDISIGGQKTLMIYIENTGNVLTYFDLDLDTSQSGDVAFFLDGDDEIPIAAGFKAGVRVRVTPSAGANSDINHLASLNISNNTGISHEVLINVSINASKGILISIPPTPDVIPGDDLSFTIAINNSGNLLQNLTLMANTDSGWPISLSHDVFELFQNEEKEVQVIIEVPPLDEEGGMANGEAHTFYINAIDTETSEIIGSETAKLEVAAVFQLNYSGWDDISYFHAAGEWTFHPMLMNTGNSDVTVEIDYDILRQGGAGIMQDWEVVQGRPSLLNLPMGEWVPLVFNVKGTIISPDIDLAGELHISMRPVDQNISGSAELTSNLTMSRMFSTGEAVTFPPRAGGTGSVTETIEWSHIPLGINAGSVGNYEVALCGIDRLINDSLLADPGYDEWQFSIQVGLNETILPMNPDCDSPDFQRIPLLPAMPSIKQQIYLWIATPEHPYLVADDGWNLSLRLINLDDNRTTNATFGFKIVNEANPSLSNPRLSTESGDTVEEDLDIQFTVDLINGGTATAIGVDVTLICNGATITDNATQNIFALADQEEIILKWEISPNRLDWWSHSAEITCTVSLESMLAAGNDVEDDEVKFSGIVQSWAPNTTITVIGFALMLMLTGILMRLGSQSEKFIQAAAFAGSIAAGLAFHMGALFETGFSTFFSVTWLMVAAIWVMWIAWRSGEEFQLVHEDYQRAKQGHSTIYSDHFSSLKSAKKQLTTIMVMPIFGTVLLVLGIPPRLNLDALNIVILFSYLLLVIGGVVLIISLAEKTYGSIYNRMIEINEKREKMALELGDPARLLTELARSGLDLSSVLENDGDDSGGEPSD
;
A
#
# COMPACT_ATOMS: atom_id res chain seq x y z
N THR A 1 43.85 71.91 -104.00
CA THR A 1 42.71 71.40 -103.20
C THR A 1 43.23 70.25 -102.39
N SER A 2 42.84 70.23 -101.11
CA SER A 2 43.15 69.26 -100.05
C SER A 2 43.91 68.00 -100.50
N GLY A 3 45.23 68.06 -100.48
CA GLY A 3 46.02 66.91 -100.84
C GLY A 3 47.50 67.23 -100.79
N GLY A 4 48.20 66.49 -99.93
CA GLY A 4 49.60 66.62 -99.51
C GLY A 4 50.41 67.70 -100.23
N ASP A 5 50.89 68.69 -99.47
CA ASP A 5 51.76 69.76 -99.98
C ASP A 5 53.00 69.23 -100.72
N GLY A 6 53.34 67.95 -100.51
CA GLY A 6 54.39 67.23 -101.22
C GLY A 6 54.03 66.61 -102.57
N GLU A 7 52.77 66.57 -103.01
CA GLU A 7 52.37 65.89 -104.26
C GLU A 7 53.05 66.54 -105.47
N ALA A 8 53.14 67.87 -105.52
CA ALA A 8 53.79 68.58 -106.63
C ALA A 8 55.28 68.20 -106.80
N MET A 9 55.96 67.78 -105.73
CA MET A 9 57.38 67.37 -105.77
C MET A 9 57.57 65.98 -106.39
N ARG A 10 56.50 65.19 -106.54
CA ARG A 10 56.54 63.87 -107.17
C ARG A 10 56.42 63.94 -108.70
N TRP A 11 56.14 65.13 -109.24
CA TRP A 11 56.03 65.38 -110.68
C TRP A 11 57.29 66.09 -111.19
N ASN A 12 57.80 65.68 -112.36
CA ASN A 12 59.01 66.25 -112.96
C ASN A 12 58.71 66.87 -114.32
N VAL A 13 59.33 68.02 -114.61
CA VAL A 13 59.08 68.80 -115.83
C VAL A 13 60.39 69.21 -116.49
N SER A 14 60.47 69.08 -117.82
CA SER A 14 61.66 69.45 -118.61
C SER A 14 61.27 70.11 -119.94
N SER A 15 62.19 70.85 -120.57
CA SER A 15 61.96 71.48 -121.88
C SER A 15 63.08 71.15 -122.87
N SER A 16 62.74 71.01 -124.16
CA SER A 16 63.66 70.53 -125.19
C SER A 16 64.65 71.57 -125.73
N THR A 17 64.47 72.87 -125.46
CA THR A 17 65.41 73.92 -125.89
C THR A 17 65.59 74.94 -124.77
N THR A 18 66.79 75.03 -124.20
CA THR A 18 67.09 75.86 -123.01
C THR A 18 67.86 77.15 -123.33
N THR A 19 68.62 77.19 -124.42
CA THR A 19 69.31 78.39 -124.92
C THR A 19 69.40 78.36 -126.44
N ASP A 20 69.09 79.46 -127.12
CA ASP A 20 69.22 79.58 -128.58
C ASP A 20 69.52 81.03 -128.97
N SER A 21 70.25 81.23 -130.07
CA SER A 21 70.57 82.57 -130.56
C SER A 21 69.70 82.90 -131.77
N LEU A 22 68.86 83.93 -131.66
CA LEU A 22 67.93 84.32 -132.72
C LEU A 22 68.25 85.71 -133.26
N SER A 23 68.20 85.84 -134.58
CA SER A 23 68.21 87.16 -135.25
C SER A 23 66.82 87.80 -135.15
N LEU A 24 66.76 89.13 -135.18
CA LEU A 24 65.49 89.87 -135.15
C LEU A 24 64.55 89.41 -136.28
N GLY A 25 63.33 88.97 -135.91
CA GLY A 25 62.31 88.43 -136.81
C GLY A 25 62.29 86.89 -136.94
N GLN A 26 63.27 86.15 -136.38
CA GLN A 26 63.27 84.68 -136.36
C GLN A 26 62.42 84.10 -135.22
N ILE A 27 61.84 82.93 -135.48
CA ILE A 27 61.01 82.18 -134.52
C ILE A 27 61.61 80.78 -134.36
N LYS A 28 61.62 80.26 -133.13
CA LYS A 28 62.03 78.89 -132.79
C LYS A 28 60.95 78.20 -131.97
N SER A 29 60.72 76.91 -132.24
CA SER A 29 59.79 76.06 -131.48
C SER A 29 60.52 75.23 -130.43
N SER A 30 59.88 75.04 -129.26
CA SER A 30 60.33 74.18 -128.16
C SER A 30 59.16 73.32 -127.64
N SER A 31 59.47 72.22 -126.96
CA SER A 31 58.50 71.29 -126.35
C SER A 31 58.73 71.14 -124.84
N LEU A 32 57.64 70.85 -124.10
CA LEU A 32 57.62 70.60 -122.66
C LEU A 32 57.31 69.11 -122.42
N GLY A 33 58.17 68.42 -121.68
CA GLY A 33 57.93 67.08 -121.16
C GLY A 33 57.48 67.15 -119.70
N ILE A 34 56.42 66.43 -119.36
CA ILE A 34 55.90 66.28 -117.98
C ILE A 34 55.87 64.79 -117.65
N LEU A 35 56.40 64.41 -116.50
CA LEU A 35 56.40 63.04 -115.98
C LEU A 35 55.74 63.01 -114.60
N GLY A 36 54.77 62.10 -114.41
CA GLY A 36 54.06 61.90 -113.14
C GLY A 36 54.72 60.88 -112.20
N PRO A 37 54.15 60.67 -111.01
CA PRO A 37 54.67 59.77 -109.99
C PRO A 37 54.69 58.30 -110.43
N SER A 38 55.66 57.53 -109.92
CA SER A 38 55.85 56.11 -110.25
C SER A 38 55.75 55.15 -109.06
N ASP A 39 55.63 55.68 -107.84
CA ASP A 39 55.65 54.95 -106.55
C ASP A 39 54.26 54.62 -106.01
N LEU A 40 53.40 55.63 -105.86
CA LEU A 40 52.01 55.51 -105.42
C LEU A 40 51.08 56.17 -106.44
N LEU A 41 49.79 55.85 -106.37
CA LEU A 41 48.78 56.57 -107.17
C LEU A 41 48.94 58.08 -106.97
N PRO A 42 48.74 58.88 -108.03
CA PRO A 42 48.71 60.33 -107.88
C PRO A 42 47.51 60.71 -107.03
N LEU A 43 47.70 61.66 -106.12
CA LEU A 43 46.64 62.12 -105.25
C LEU A 43 45.58 62.86 -106.09
N ALA A 44 44.30 62.55 -105.88
CA ALA A 44 43.22 63.15 -106.64
C ALA A 44 43.21 64.69 -106.48
N GLY A 45 43.10 65.44 -107.58
CA GLY A 45 43.22 66.90 -107.56
C GLY A 45 43.76 67.54 -108.85
N THR A 46 44.24 68.79 -108.76
CA THR A 46 44.66 69.58 -109.94
C THR A 46 46.07 70.17 -109.75
N LEU A 47 46.97 69.94 -110.72
CA LEU A 47 48.37 70.42 -110.74
C LEU A 47 48.58 71.52 -111.81
N THR A 48 49.34 72.57 -111.52
CA THR A 48 49.61 73.71 -112.45
C THR A 48 51.10 74.02 -112.58
N ILE A 49 51.61 74.18 -113.81
CA ILE A 49 53.04 74.32 -114.14
C ILE A 49 53.30 75.61 -114.95
N PRO A 50 54.14 76.56 -114.47
CA PRO A 50 54.57 77.73 -115.24
C PRO A 50 55.73 77.44 -116.21
N VAL A 51 55.68 78.01 -117.42
CA VAL A 51 56.70 77.98 -118.47
C VAL A 51 57.12 79.41 -118.78
N ILE A 52 58.40 79.75 -118.59
CA ILE A 52 58.93 81.12 -118.68
C ILE A 52 60.01 81.21 -119.76
N ALA A 53 59.91 82.16 -120.68
CA ALA A 53 60.89 82.44 -121.73
C ALA A 53 61.55 83.81 -121.54
N SER A 54 62.88 83.87 -121.48
CA SER A 54 63.66 85.10 -121.18
C SER A 54 64.76 85.35 -122.23
N PRO A 55 64.71 86.42 -123.04
CA PRO A 55 65.73 86.71 -124.05
C PRO A 55 66.94 87.50 -123.52
N THR A 56 68.14 87.29 -124.08
CA THR A 56 69.38 88.06 -123.83
C THR A 56 69.97 88.63 -125.13
N ILE A 57 70.46 89.87 -125.09
CA ILE A 57 70.90 90.64 -126.28
C ILE A 57 72.39 91.02 -126.22
N SER A 58 72.99 91.27 -127.40
CA SER A 58 74.42 91.58 -127.54
C SER A 58 74.77 93.04 -127.16
N ASN A 59 76.05 93.29 -126.81
CA ASN A 59 76.55 94.65 -126.48
C ASN A 59 76.29 95.69 -127.58
N ALA A 60 76.24 95.28 -128.86
CA ALA A 60 75.92 96.17 -129.97
C ALA A 60 74.45 96.61 -129.99
N GLN A 61 73.52 95.74 -129.58
CA GLN A 61 72.08 96.03 -129.50
C GLN A 61 71.72 96.81 -128.23
N LEU A 62 72.42 96.54 -127.12
CA LEU A 62 72.33 97.30 -125.87
C LEU A 62 72.76 98.76 -126.06
N ASN A 63 73.86 98.99 -126.78
CA ASN A 63 74.31 100.33 -127.19
C ASN A 63 73.33 101.04 -128.15
N ALA A 64 72.37 100.30 -128.72
CA ALA A 64 71.28 100.80 -129.55
C ALA A 64 69.93 100.92 -128.80
N ASN A 65 69.94 100.87 -127.46
CA ASN A 65 68.76 101.00 -126.58
C ASN A 65 67.65 99.96 -126.81
N VAL A 66 67.99 98.75 -127.24
CA VAL A 66 67.04 97.63 -127.27
C VAL A 66 66.90 96.99 -125.89
N PHE A 67 65.68 96.64 -125.46
CA PHE A 67 65.40 95.96 -124.19
C PHE A 67 64.69 94.61 -124.40
N ALA A 68 65.04 93.61 -123.59
CA ALA A 68 64.46 92.27 -123.62
C ALA A 68 63.63 92.02 -122.34
N THR A 69 62.42 91.47 -122.48
CA THR A 69 61.49 91.24 -121.36
C THR A 69 60.91 89.83 -121.45
N PRO A 70 60.84 89.08 -120.33
CA PRO A 70 60.40 87.69 -120.35
C PRO A 70 58.87 87.52 -120.41
N VAL A 71 58.43 86.34 -120.85
CA VAL A 71 57.01 85.95 -121.01
C VAL A 71 56.74 84.62 -120.31
N THR A 72 55.61 84.49 -119.60
CA THR A 72 55.21 83.26 -118.88
C THR A 72 53.87 82.70 -119.36
N ARG A 73 53.71 81.37 -119.41
CA ARG A 73 52.48 80.61 -119.70
C ARG A 73 52.28 79.46 -118.71
N TYR A 74 51.06 79.03 -118.45
CA TYR A 74 50.77 77.93 -117.51
C TYR A 74 50.12 76.73 -118.21
N VAL A 75 50.43 75.52 -117.73
CA VAL A 75 49.81 74.23 -118.12
C VAL A 75 49.16 73.59 -116.89
N THR A 76 47.97 73.00 -117.03
CA THR A 76 47.21 72.40 -115.92
C THR A 76 46.82 70.94 -116.19
N ILE A 77 46.89 70.07 -115.18
CA ILE A 77 46.57 68.63 -115.19
C ILE A 77 45.53 68.32 -114.10
N VAL A 78 44.53 67.46 -114.39
CA VAL A 78 43.48 67.01 -113.44
C VAL A 78 43.57 65.49 -113.23
N ILE A 79 43.55 65.03 -111.97
CA ILE A 79 43.69 63.64 -111.53
C ILE A 79 42.36 63.16 -110.90
N PRO A 80 41.78 62.01 -111.33
CA PRO A 80 40.49 61.51 -110.84
C PRO A 80 40.59 60.77 -109.49
N GLU A 81 39.44 60.63 -108.80
CA GLU A 81 39.28 59.90 -107.54
C GLU A 81 39.05 58.39 -107.75
N ILE A 82 39.65 57.57 -106.88
CA ILE A 82 39.58 56.11 -106.80
C ILE A 82 39.30 55.75 -105.33
N VAL A 83 38.23 54.98 -105.09
CA VAL A 83 37.78 54.51 -103.77
C VAL A 83 37.97 53.00 -103.67
N ASP A 84 38.67 52.55 -102.63
CA ASP A 84 38.87 51.12 -102.33
C ASP A 84 39.23 50.92 -100.84
N GLY A 85 38.93 49.75 -100.25
CA GLY A 85 39.27 49.46 -98.86
C GLY A 85 39.13 47.98 -98.45
N VAL A 86 40.04 47.52 -97.58
CA VAL A 86 40.22 46.09 -97.25
C VAL A 86 40.35 45.85 -95.73
N LEU A 87 39.74 44.77 -95.23
CA LEU A 87 39.98 44.24 -93.88
C LEU A 87 41.20 43.32 -93.87
N ASN A 88 42.09 43.56 -92.93
CA ASN A 88 43.27 42.73 -92.73
C ASN A 88 43.04 41.73 -91.60
N ASP A 89 43.66 40.56 -91.74
CA ASP A 89 43.61 39.46 -90.78
C ASP A 89 44.15 39.83 -89.39
N VAL A 90 43.59 39.17 -88.39
CA VAL A 90 44.10 39.13 -87.00
C VAL A 90 44.73 37.75 -86.81
N ASP A 91 46.00 37.67 -86.42
CA ASP A 91 46.71 36.39 -86.31
C ASP A 91 46.05 35.44 -85.27
N GLY A 92 45.31 34.40 -85.71
CA GLY A 92 44.90 33.24 -84.88
C GLY A 92 43.42 32.78 -85.00
N ASN A 93 43.14 31.52 -84.66
CA ASN A 93 41.77 30.98 -84.46
C ASN A 93 41.17 31.54 -83.14
N LEU A 94 39.88 31.90 -83.13
CA LEU A 94 39.22 32.50 -81.96
C LEU A 94 38.58 31.39 -81.09
N SER A 95 38.60 31.50 -79.75
CA SER A 95 37.88 30.56 -78.85
C SER A 95 37.00 31.31 -77.86
N ILE A 96 35.89 30.69 -77.44
CA ILE A 96 34.91 31.26 -76.50
C ILE A 96 34.45 30.23 -75.46
N VAL A 97 34.18 30.69 -74.24
CA VAL A 97 33.53 29.87 -73.21
C VAL A 97 32.00 30.00 -73.37
N PRO A 98 31.26 28.89 -73.55
CA PRO A 98 29.80 28.93 -73.64
C PRO A 98 29.15 29.68 -72.47
N GLY A 99 28.23 30.61 -72.76
CA GLY A 99 27.52 31.42 -71.76
C GLY A 99 28.20 32.74 -71.37
N VAL A 100 29.40 33.04 -71.87
CA VAL A 100 30.15 34.27 -71.57
C VAL A 100 30.49 35.05 -72.86
N PRO A 101 30.27 36.39 -72.94
CA PRO A 101 30.58 37.18 -74.13
C PRO A 101 32.07 37.51 -74.28
N SER A 102 32.60 37.40 -75.51
CA SER A 102 34.00 37.65 -75.92
C SER A 102 34.12 38.80 -76.95
N ILE A 103 35.28 39.49 -77.03
CA ILE A 103 35.53 40.65 -77.92
C ILE A 103 36.90 40.51 -78.63
N PHE A 104 36.97 40.84 -79.94
CA PHE A 104 38.15 40.74 -80.81
C PHE A 104 38.40 42.03 -81.62
N ASP A 105 39.66 42.45 -81.82
CA ASP A 105 40.02 43.70 -82.54
C ASP A 105 40.53 43.43 -83.97
N LEU A 106 39.93 44.06 -84.99
CA LEU A 106 40.24 43.94 -86.43
C LEU A 106 40.73 45.26 -87.04
N LYS A 107 41.28 45.26 -88.28
CA LYS A 107 41.82 46.45 -88.96
C LYS A 107 41.29 46.66 -90.37
N LEU A 108 40.84 47.88 -90.69
CA LEU A 108 40.37 48.33 -92.00
C LEU A 108 41.36 49.32 -92.64
N THR A 109 41.75 49.11 -93.89
CA THR A 109 42.73 49.95 -94.61
C THR A 109 42.14 50.60 -95.86
N ASN A 110 42.34 51.91 -96.06
CA ASN A 110 42.01 52.62 -97.31
C ASN A 110 43.14 52.43 -98.35
N THR A 111 42.83 51.76 -99.45
CA THR A 111 43.75 51.48 -100.55
C THR A 111 43.53 52.36 -101.79
N GLY A 112 42.54 53.26 -101.76
CA GLY A 112 42.22 54.22 -102.82
C GLY A 112 43.17 55.42 -102.85
N ASN A 113 42.87 56.41 -103.71
CA ASN A 113 43.66 57.65 -103.84
C ASN A 113 42.92 58.93 -103.37
N ASN A 114 41.77 58.78 -102.72
CA ASN A 114 41.01 59.85 -102.10
C ASN A 114 40.66 59.51 -100.64
N MET A 115 40.40 60.53 -99.83
CA MET A 115 39.90 60.35 -98.47
C MET A 115 38.44 59.91 -98.52
N ASN A 116 38.12 58.77 -97.89
CA ASN A 116 36.81 58.13 -98.03
C ASN A 116 36.25 57.55 -96.72
N GLY A 117 34.95 57.29 -96.67
CA GLY A 117 34.28 56.60 -95.55
C GLY A 117 33.81 55.20 -95.96
N TYR A 118 33.75 54.27 -95.00
CA TYR A 118 33.38 52.87 -95.21
C TYR A 118 32.24 52.41 -94.29
N LEU A 119 31.45 51.45 -94.76
CA LEU A 119 30.47 50.70 -93.96
C LEU A 119 30.91 49.24 -93.87
N VAL A 120 31.09 48.73 -92.64
CA VAL A 120 31.45 47.33 -92.35
C VAL A 120 30.23 46.59 -91.79
N SER A 121 29.88 45.43 -92.32
CA SER A 121 28.68 44.67 -91.91
C SER A 121 28.93 43.16 -91.82
N VAL A 122 28.23 42.46 -90.94
CA VAL A 122 28.24 40.99 -90.88
C VAL A 122 27.43 40.42 -92.05
N ALA A 123 28.00 39.47 -92.80
CA ALA A 123 27.35 38.82 -93.92
C ALA A 123 26.27 37.82 -93.48
N ASN A 124 25.35 37.47 -94.40
CA ASN A 124 24.32 36.46 -94.15
C ASN A 124 24.95 35.05 -94.08
N GLY A 125 24.96 34.43 -92.90
CA GLY A 125 25.50 33.06 -92.71
C GLY A 125 25.97 32.67 -91.30
N ALA A 126 25.92 33.57 -90.31
CA ALA A 126 26.37 33.28 -88.95
C ALA A 126 25.35 32.46 -88.11
N PRO A 127 25.78 31.73 -87.05
CA PRO A 127 24.88 30.90 -86.22
C PRO A 127 23.74 31.72 -85.60
N SER A 128 22.51 31.26 -85.77
CA SER A 128 21.30 32.05 -85.44
C SER A 128 21.08 32.26 -83.94
N ASP A 129 21.65 31.41 -83.10
CA ASP A 129 21.54 31.45 -81.64
C ASP A 129 22.72 32.17 -80.97
N TRP A 130 23.69 32.67 -81.76
CA TRP A 130 24.83 33.44 -81.27
C TRP A 130 24.57 34.94 -81.36
N ILE A 131 25.04 35.68 -80.37
CA ILE A 131 24.94 37.15 -80.35
C ILE A 131 26.23 37.73 -80.94
N ILE A 132 26.13 38.46 -82.06
CA ILE A 132 27.27 38.97 -82.86
C ILE A 132 27.12 40.47 -83.12
N GLY A 133 28.17 41.27 -82.91
CA GLY A 133 28.16 42.71 -83.23
C GLY A 133 29.54 43.29 -83.55
N VAL A 134 29.59 44.37 -84.35
CA VAL A 134 30.81 45.04 -84.82
C VAL A 134 30.90 46.47 -84.28
N ASN A 135 32.07 46.88 -83.81
CA ASN A 135 32.46 48.23 -83.35
C ASN A 135 31.41 48.92 -82.45
N GLY A 136 30.98 48.24 -81.39
CA GLY A 136 29.98 48.74 -80.44
C GLY A 136 28.63 48.03 -80.45
N GLY A 137 28.50 46.91 -81.18
CA GLY A 137 27.46 45.89 -80.93
C GLY A 137 26.35 45.77 -81.99
N ALA A 138 26.30 46.63 -83.00
CA ALA A 138 25.39 46.46 -84.13
C ALA A 138 26.00 45.53 -85.19
N THR A 139 25.18 44.87 -86.01
CA THR A 139 25.69 44.02 -87.11
C THR A 139 26.30 44.83 -88.26
N THR A 140 26.25 46.17 -88.21
CA THR A 140 26.85 47.10 -89.17
C THR A 140 27.47 48.31 -88.46
N ALA A 141 28.64 48.79 -88.92
CA ALA A 141 29.37 49.93 -88.38
C ALA A 141 29.87 50.88 -89.48
N GLN A 142 29.76 52.20 -89.27
CA GLN A 142 30.21 53.24 -90.20
C GLN A 142 31.54 53.84 -89.73
N ILE A 143 32.52 53.91 -90.63
CA ILE A 143 33.85 54.48 -90.40
C ILE A 143 34.03 55.69 -91.33
N LEU A 144 34.38 56.85 -90.78
CA LEU A 144 34.41 58.11 -91.53
C LEU A 144 35.83 58.62 -91.79
N SER A 145 36.03 59.21 -92.98
CA SER A 145 37.21 60.03 -93.33
C SER A 145 38.57 59.34 -93.15
N VAL A 146 38.74 58.14 -93.70
CA VAL A 146 40.02 57.44 -93.72
C VAL A 146 40.88 58.02 -94.86
N PRO A 147 42.04 58.63 -94.59
CA PRO A 147 42.89 59.22 -95.62
C PRO A 147 43.57 58.13 -96.48
N PRO A 148 43.90 58.42 -97.74
CA PRO A 148 44.66 57.49 -98.57
C PRO A 148 46.16 57.68 -98.33
N GLN A 149 46.94 56.64 -98.58
CA GLN A 149 48.37 56.63 -98.22
C GLN A 149 49.19 57.76 -98.88
N MET A 150 48.94 58.07 -100.16
CA MET A 150 49.71 59.09 -100.89
C MET A 150 49.48 60.53 -100.39
N GLN A 151 48.41 60.79 -99.64
CA GLN A 151 48.19 62.11 -99.03
C GLN A 151 49.28 62.48 -98.02
N GLN A 152 49.99 61.49 -97.49
CA GLN A 152 50.99 61.64 -96.43
C GLN A 152 52.42 61.90 -96.95
N HIS A 153 52.64 62.00 -98.28
CA HIS A 153 53.98 62.20 -98.84
C HIS A 153 54.66 63.51 -98.35
N PRO A 154 55.96 63.51 -98.00
CA PRO A 154 56.93 62.41 -98.18
C PRO A 154 56.98 61.37 -97.04
N ASN A 155 56.29 61.59 -95.93
CA ASN A 155 56.40 60.76 -94.74
C ASN A 155 55.12 59.98 -94.49
N LEU A 156 55.13 58.68 -94.83
CA LEU A 156 54.01 57.78 -94.59
C LEU A 156 53.86 57.53 -93.07
N THR A 157 52.76 58.00 -92.46
CA THR A 157 52.41 57.86 -91.04
C THR A 157 51.55 56.62 -90.75
N GLY A 158 50.92 56.03 -91.76
CA GLY A 158 50.09 54.82 -91.63
C GLY A 158 48.63 55.11 -91.29
N ASP A 159 48.20 56.37 -91.42
CA ASP A 159 46.83 56.81 -91.08
C ASP A 159 45.76 56.24 -92.03
N GLU A 160 46.16 55.52 -93.08
CA GLU A 160 45.27 54.77 -93.96
C GLU A 160 44.61 53.55 -93.29
N VAL A 161 45.04 53.15 -92.08
CA VAL A 161 44.50 52.00 -91.32
C VAL A 161 43.72 52.42 -90.07
N VAL A 162 42.54 51.85 -89.84
CA VAL A 162 41.67 52.09 -88.68
C VAL A 162 41.29 50.77 -88.00
N ASN A 163 41.30 50.74 -86.65
CA ASN A 163 40.88 49.56 -85.88
C ASN A 163 39.34 49.53 -85.70
N ILE A 164 38.76 48.34 -85.74
CA ILE A 164 37.35 48.03 -85.47
C ILE A 164 37.26 46.81 -84.53
N THR A 165 36.13 46.55 -83.86
CA THR A 165 35.99 45.38 -82.94
C THR A 165 34.86 44.43 -83.35
N LEU A 166 34.91 43.16 -82.91
CA LEU A 166 33.90 42.11 -83.11
C LEU A 166 33.56 41.44 -81.76
N ASN A 167 32.30 41.47 -81.35
CA ASN A 167 31.78 40.89 -80.10
C ASN A 167 30.96 39.63 -80.38
N LEU A 168 31.15 38.55 -79.60
CA LEU A 168 30.59 37.20 -79.82
C LEU A 168 30.15 36.52 -78.50
N SER A 169 29.01 35.81 -78.46
CA SER A 169 28.57 35.00 -77.31
C SER A 169 27.73 33.78 -77.72
N ALA A 170 28.02 32.60 -77.15
CA ALA A 170 27.29 31.32 -77.38
C ALA A 170 26.46 30.87 -76.15
N PRO A 171 25.42 30.02 -76.30
CA PRO A 171 24.61 29.48 -75.18
C PRO A 171 25.40 28.56 -74.22
N SER A 172 25.08 28.54 -72.91
CA SER A 172 25.86 27.86 -71.85
C SER A 172 25.92 26.33 -71.93
N ASN A 173 24.95 25.68 -72.58
CA ASN A 173 24.92 24.22 -72.76
C ASN A 173 25.54 23.78 -74.10
N THR A 174 26.20 24.68 -74.82
CA THR A 174 26.89 24.33 -76.07
C THR A 174 27.98 23.31 -75.76
N PRO A 175 28.00 22.14 -76.43
CA PRO A 175 29.05 21.16 -76.23
C PRO A 175 30.42 21.76 -76.53
N ALA A 176 31.44 21.31 -75.81
CA ALA A 176 32.81 21.75 -76.05
C ALA A 176 33.36 21.18 -77.37
N GLY A 177 34.28 21.92 -77.99
CA GLY A 177 35.04 21.51 -79.18
C GLY A 177 34.37 21.75 -80.53
N ILE A 178 33.29 22.54 -80.62
CA ILE A 178 32.57 22.81 -81.88
C ILE A 178 33.17 24.05 -82.60
N GLU A 179 33.55 23.92 -83.89
CA GLU A 179 34.03 25.05 -84.73
C GLU A 179 32.90 25.73 -85.54
N ASN A 180 32.84 27.08 -85.56
CA ASN A 180 31.88 27.90 -86.34
C ASN A 180 32.59 29.03 -87.14
N GLN A 181 31.95 29.59 -88.17
CA GLN A 181 32.54 30.64 -89.06
C GLN A 181 31.67 31.91 -89.17
N ILE A 182 32.29 33.10 -89.29
CA ILE A 182 31.62 34.42 -89.42
C ILE A 182 32.31 35.29 -90.47
N GLU A 183 31.56 35.83 -91.45
CA GLU A 183 32.06 36.71 -92.52
C GLU A 183 31.67 38.19 -92.32
N LEU A 184 32.59 39.13 -92.57
CA LEU A 184 32.39 40.58 -92.55
C LEU A 184 32.64 41.20 -93.93
N VAL A 185 31.84 42.21 -94.30
CA VAL A 185 31.80 42.87 -95.60
C VAL A 185 32.08 44.37 -95.45
N VAL A 186 32.93 44.94 -96.32
CA VAL A 186 33.23 46.38 -96.42
C VAL A 186 32.62 46.95 -97.69
N SER A 187 31.94 48.09 -97.55
CA SER A 187 31.35 48.86 -98.66
C SER A 187 31.69 50.34 -98.55
N ASP A 188 31.69 51.05 -99.67
CA ASP A 188 31.80 52.51 -99.69
C ASP A 188 30.57 53.12 -99.01
N LEU A 189 30.80 54.02 -98.05
CA LEU A 189 29.73 54.62 -97.28
C LEU A 189 28.84 55.55 -98.11
N SER A 190 29.43 56.25 -99.09
CA SER A 190 28.71 57.28 -99.84
C SER A 190 27.82 56.70 -100.95
N SER A 191 28.31 55.68 -101.65
CA SER A 191 27.61 55.03 -102.76
C SER A 191 26.96 53.69 -102.39
N GLY A 192 27.38 53.06 -101.30
CA GLY A 192 26.98 51.70 -100.92
C GLY A 192 27.65 50.60 -101.75
N GLN A 193 28.64 50.94 -102.58
CA GLN A 193 29.34 49.97 -103.43
C GLN A 193 30.12 48.96 -102.60
N PHE A 194 29.97 47.66 -102.85
CA PHE A 194 30.80 46.62 -102.23
C PHE A 194 32.26 46.79 -102.63
N LEU A 195 33.17 46.73 -101.65
CA LEU A 195 34.60 46.86 -101.86
C LEU A 195 35.32 45.52 -101.58
N SER A 196 35.10 44.92 -100.40
CA SER A 196 35.77 43.66 -99.99
C SER A 196 34.98 42.88 -98.92
N SER A 197 35.32 41.60 -98.68
CA SER A 197 34.83 40.80 -97.54
C SER A 197 35.90 39.86 -96.98
N HIS A 198 35.71 39.37 -95.74
CA HIS A 198 36.68 38.55 -94.99
C HIS A 198 36.00 37.62 -93.93
N THR A 199 36.48 36.38 -93.71
CA THR A 199 35.84 35.35 -92.85
C THR A 199 36.73 34.85 -91.69
N TYR A 200 36.16 34.73 -90.48
CA TYR A 200 36.82 34.28 -89.23
C TYR A 200 36.26 32.94 -88.68
N HIS A 201 37.07 32.13 -87.98
CA HIS A 201 36.72 30.80 -87.39
C HIS A 201 36.78 30.79 -85.84
N ILE A 202 35.81 30.15 -85.14
CA ILE A 202 35.63 30.18 -83.66
C ILE A 202 35.34 28.80 -83.01
N THR A 203 35.91 28.48 -81.82
CA THR A 203 35.72 27.20 -81.05
C THR A 203 35.17 27.34 -79.59
N THR A 204 34.62 26.27 -78.96
CA THR A 204 34.04 26.26 -77.57
C THR A 204 34.81 25.40 -76.52
N ASP A 205 34.89 25.83 -75.24
CA ASP A 205 35.63 25.16 -74.13
C ASP A 205 34.76 24.26 -73.17
N GLU A 206 35.39 23.38 -72.35
CA GLU A 206 34.76 22.38 -71.42
C GLU A 206 34.49 22.87 -69.96
N THR A 207 33.45 22.34 -69.28
CA THR A 207 33.07 22.62 -67.86
C THR A 207 32.45 21.42 -67.11
N ILE A 208 32.80 21.20 -65.83
CA ILE A 208 32.30 20.10 -64.95
C ILE A 208 31.71 20.69 -63.65
N SER A 209 30.55 20.19 -63.20
CA SER A 209 29.87 20.63 -61.95
C SER A 209 28.84 19.59 -61.46
N MET A 210 28.53 19.55 -60.15
CA MET A 210 27.56 18.60 -59.56
C MET A 210 26.62 19.24 -58.53
N ASN A 211 25.46 18.62 -58.29
CA ASN A 211 24.48 19.01 -57.27
C ASN A 211 23.90 17.75 -56.60
N VAL A 212 23.85 17.71 -55.27
CA VAL A 212 23.33 16.58 -54.46
C VAL A 212 22.06 17.02 -53.74
N GLU A 213 21.04 16.16 -53.65
CA GLU A 213 19.70 16.55 -53.19
C GLU A 213 19.58 16.82 -51.68
N VAL A 214 20.40 16.16 -50.85
CA VAL A 214 20.34 16.24 -49.38
C VAL A 214 21.73 16.32 -48.76
N ASP A 215 21.89 17.15 -47.72
CA ASP A 215 23.12 17.24 -46.93
C ASP A 215 23.09 16.30 -45.69
N GLU A 216 21.91 15.98 -45.15
CA GLU A 216 21.72 15.08 -43.99
C GLU A 216 20.46 14.22 -44.12
N VAL A 217 20.54 12.93 -43.74
CA VAL A 217 19.42 11.99 -43.64
C VAL A 217 19.31 11.44 -42.22
N LYS A 218 18.16 11.63 -41.57
CA LYS A 218 17.86 11.08 -40.23
C LYS A 218 16.89 9.90 -40.33
N MET A 219 17.16 8.81 -39.60
CA MET A 219 16.29 7.63 -39.63
C MET A 219 16.25 6.85 -38.31
N ASP A 220 15.05 6.39 -37.94
CA ASP A 220 14.86 5.52 -36.77
C ASP A 220 14.74 4.05 -37.18
N ILE A 221 15.34 3.15 -36.41
CA ILE A 221 15.32 1.70 -36.67
C ILE A 221 15.29 0.90 -35.37
N SER A 222 14.52 -0.19 -35.34
CA SER A 222 14.52 -1.13 -34.22
C SER A 222 15.65 -2.15 -34.36
N ILE A 223 16.11 -2.69 -33.23
CA ILE A 223 17.07 -3.81 -33.20
C ILE A 223 16.55 -4.98 -34.06
N GLY A 224 17.41 -5.55 -34.90
CA GLY A 224 17.08 -6.66 -35.82
C GLY A 224 16.35 -6.25 -37.12
N GLY A 225 16.08 -4.95 -37.32
CA GLY A 225 15.52 -4.42 -38.56
C GLY A 225 16.58 -4.11 -39.62
N GLN A 226 16.14 -3.86 -40.87
CA GLN A 226 16.98 -3.38 -41.96
C GLN A 226 16.23 -2.32 -42.77
N LYS A 227 16.90 -1.22 -43.12
CA LYS A 227 16.35 -0.16 -43.99
C LYS A 227 17.35 0.24 -45.08
N THR A 228 16.85 0.72 -46.22
CA THR A 228 17.67 1.20 -47.33
C THR A 228 17.29 2.64 -47.66
N LEU A 229 18.28 3.52 -47.78
CA LEU A 229 18.16 4.93 -48.18
C LEU A 229 18.68 5.14 -49.62
N MET A 230 18.20 6.19 -50.29
CA MET A 230 18.56 6.54 -51.68
C MET A 230 18.97 8.02 -51.73
N ILE A 231 20.19 8.32 -52.20
CA ILE A 231 20.73 9.68 -52.33
C ILE A 231 20.93 9.99 -53.82
N TYR A 232 20.39 11.11 -54.32
CA TYR A 232 20.48 11.49 -55.75
C TYR A 232 21.55 12.55 -56.03
N ILE A 233 22.32 12.32 -57.10
CA ILE A 233 23.43 13.15 -57.59
C ILE A 233 23.08 13.62 -59.02
N GLU A 234 23.23 14.91 -59.30
CA GLU A 234 22.98 15.55 -60.60
C GLU A 234 24.27 16.12 -61.20
N ASN A 235 24.58 15.81 -62.47
CA ASN A 235 25.68 16.45 -63.19
C ASN A 235 25.19 17.74 -63.88
N THR A 236 25.68 18.89 -63.42
CA THR A 236 25.32 20.23 -63.95
C THR A 236 26.37 20.83 -64.89
N GLY A 237 27.45 20.10 -65.22
CA GLY A 237 28.44 20.48 -66.24
C GLY A 237 27.96 20.23 -67.67
N ASN A 238 28.84 20.44 -68.67
CA ASN A 238 28.53 20.23 -70.09
C ASN A 238 29.22 18.98 -70.71
N VAL A 239 29.79 18.09 -69.89
CA VAL A 239 30.42 16.83 -70.30
C VAL A 239 30.00 15.66 -69.40
N LEU A 240 30.05 14.42 -69.92
CA LEU A 240 29.87 13.19 -69.12
C LEU A 240 30.91 13.14 -67.99
N THR A 241 30.47 12.86 -66.76
CA THR A 241 31.33 12.89 -65.58
C THR A 241 31.13 11.63 -64.73
N TYR A 242 32.22 11.09 -64.21
CA TYR A 242 32.22 9.96 -63.27
C TYR A 242 32.39 10.53 -61.85
N PHE A 243 31.56 10.07 -60.91
CA PHE A 243 31.65 10.46 -59.51
C PHE A 243 32.02 9.26 -58.63
N ASP A 244 33.10 9.41 -57.87
CA ASP A 244 33.56 8.46 -56.85
C ASP A 244 32.70 8.58 -55.60
N LEU A 245 32.34 7.45 -55.00
CA LEU A 245 31.48 7.30 -53.83
C LEU A 245 32.27 6.61 -52.71
N ASP A 246 32.49 7.30 -51.59
CA ASP A 246 33.21 6.76 -50.42
C ASP A 246 32.33 6.86 -49.18
N LEU A 247 32.06 5.73 -48.52
CA LEU A 247 31.21 5.65 -47.33
C LEU A 247 32.05 5.49 -46.06
N ASP A 248 32.23 6.58 -45.32
CA ASP A 248 32.90 6.57 -44.02
C ASP A 248 31.91 6.10 -42.93
N THR A 249 32.28 5.01 -42.26
CA THR A 249 31.52 4.38 -41.18
C THR A 249 32.25 4.40 -39.84
N SER A 250 33.28 5.23 -39.70
CA SER A 250 34.12 5.31 -38.50
C SER A 250 33.35 5.66 -37.21
N GLN A 251 32.16 6.26 -37.33
CA GLN A 251 31.27 6.61 -36.21
C GLN A 251 29.97 5.79 -36.20
N SER A 252 29.96 4.64 -36.87
CA SER A 252 28.75 3.82 -37.01
C SER A 252 28.31 3.13 -35.73
N GLY A 253 29.25 2.92 -34.79
CA GLY A 253 29.03 2.11 -33.59
C GLY A 253 28.49 0.72 -33.96
N ASP A 254 27.46 0.28 -33.25
CA ASP A 254 26.82 -1.03 -33.41
C ASP A 254 25.80 -1.12 -34.57
N VAL A 255 25.79 -0.14 -35.49
CA VAL A 255 24.97 -0.14 -36.70
C VAL A 255 25.87 -0.31 -37.93
N ALA A 256 25.54 -1.26 -38.79
CA ALA A 256 26.30 -1.50 -40.03
C ALA A 256 25.68 -0.72 -41.20
N PHE A 257 26.51 0.02 -41.93
CA PHE A 257 26.16 0.74 -43.16
C PHE A 257 26.88 0.12 -44.35
N PHE A 258 26.16 -0.09 -45.46
CA PHE A 258 26.72 -0.68 -46.68
C PHE A 258 26.25 0.07 -47.92
N LEU A 259 27.18 0.41 -48.81
CA LEU A 259 26.86 0.89 -50.15
C LEU A 259 26.36 -0.28 -51.01
N ASP A 260 25.19 -0.16 -51.62
CA ASP A 260 24.56 -1.19 -52.46
C ASP A 260 24.70 -0.78 -53.94
N GLY A 261 25.91 -0.97 -54.48
CA GLY A 261 26.31 -0.55 -55.83
C GLY A 261 27.83 -0.55 -56.03
N ASP A 262 28.29 0.01 -57.15
CA ASP A 262 29.71 0.28 -57.41
C ASP A 262 30.15 1.60 -56.76
N ASP A 263 31.45 1.71 -56.43
CA ASP A 263 32.05 2.90 -55.77
C ASP A 263 32.28 4.08 -56.74
N GLU A 264 31.87 3.95 -58.01
CA GLU A 264 31.93 5.02 -59.02
C GLU A 264 30.65 4.99 -59.86
N ILE A 265 30.08 6.18 -60.14
CA ILE A 265 28.85 6.30 -60.93
C ILE A 265 28.98 7.31 -62.09
N PRO A 266 28.77 6.90 -63.36
CA PRO A 266 28.77 7.81 -64.51
C PRO A 266 27.45 8.54 -64.66
N ILE A 267 27.48 9.87 -64.75
CA ILE A 267 26.31 10.72 -64.93
C ILE A 267 26.53 11.67 -66.10
N ALA A 268 25.67 11.58 -67.13
CA ALA A 268 25.70 12.48 -68.29
C ALA A 268 25.29 13.91 -67.91
N ALA A 269 25.81 14.91 -68.63
CA ALA A 269 25.47 16.31 -68.44
C ALA A 269 23.94 16.53 -68.47
N GLY A 270 23.40 17.15 -67.40
CA GLY A 270 21.98 17.42 -67.22
C GLY A 270 21.13 16.27 -66.68
N PHE A 271 21.71 15.13 -66.27
CA PHE A 271 21.00 13.98 -65.72
C PHE A 271 21.27 13.74 -64.23
N LYS A 272 20.38 12.97 -63.59
CA LYS A 272 20.48 12.53 -62.18
C LYS A 272 20.63 11.02 -62.09
N ALA A 273 21.42 10.55 -61.13
CA ALA A 273 21.52 9.14 -60.72
C ALA A 273 21.41 9.02 -59.20
N GLY A 274 21.02 7.85 -58.68
CA GLY A 274 20.83 7.67 -57.24
C GLY A 274 21.61 6.48 -56.67
N VAL A 275 22.13 6.68 -55.47
CA VAL A 275 23.02 5.79 -54.72
C VAL A 275 22.26 5.18 -53.55
N ARG A 276 22.37 3.86 -53.35
CA ARG A 276 21.66 3.14 -52.27
C ARG A 276 22.61 2.85 -51.11
N VAL A 277 22.20 3.19 -49.89
CA VAL A 277 22.90 2.78 -48.66
C VAL A 277 21.95 1.96 -47.79
N ARG A 278 22.42 0.81 -47.34
CA ARG A 278 21.69 -0.14 -46.50
C ARG A 278 22.19 -0.03 -45.06
N VAL A 279 21.26 0.01 -44.11
CA VAL A 279 21.51 0.20 -42.68
C VAL A 279 20.91 -0.95 -41.89
N THR A 280 21.72 -1.60 -41.06
CA THR A 280 21.33 -2.75 -40.23
C THR A 280 21.94 -2.64 -38.82
N PRO A 281 21.14 -2.41 -37.76
CA PRO A 281 21.60 -2.44 -36.38
C PRO A 281 21.92 -3.86 -35.91
N SER A 282 22.98 -4.01 -35.12
CA SER A 282 23.27 -5.25 -34.41
C SER A 282 22.31 -5.46 -33.22
N ALA A 283 22.34 -6.66 -32.63
CA ALA A 283 21.55 -6.98 -31.43
C ALA A 283 21.94 -6.15 -30.19
N GLY A 284 23.16 -5.60 -30.16
CA GLY A 284 23.68 -4.75 -29.07
C GLY A 284 23.62 -3.26 -29.36
N ALA A 285 22.82 -2.82 -30.34
CA ALA A 285 22.76 -1.41 -30.70
C ALA A 285 22.09 -0.58 -29.59
N ASN A 286 22.86 0.34 -29.02
CA ASN A 286 22.46 1.19 -27.89
C ASN A 286 21.59 2.38 -28.34
N SER A 287 20.47 2.61 -27.65
CA SER A 287 19.59 3.76 -27.88
C SER A 287 20.19 5.11 -27.50
N ASP A 288 21.18 5.14 -26.59
CA ASP A 288 21.74 6.37 -26.02
C ASP A 288 22.87 6.99 -26.85
N ILE A 289 23.29 6.32 -27.94
CA ILE A 289 24.42 6.73 -28.78
C ILE A 289 23.91 7.09 -30.18
N ASN A 290 24.45 8.16 -30.75
CA ASN A 290 24.19 8.50 -32.16
C ASN A 290 25.03 7.61 -33.07
N HIS A 291 24.40 6.93 -34.03
CA HIS A 291 25.07 6.10 -35.02
C HIS A 291 25.18 6.86 -36.35
N LEU A 292 26.39 7.27 -36.73
CA LEU A 292 26.64 8.16 -37.86
C LEU A 292 27.45 7.48 -38.98
N ALA A 293 27.14 7.80 -40.24
CA ALA A 293 27.97 7.49 -41.41
C ALA A 293 27.96 8.66 -42.39
N SER A 294 29.08 8.92 -43.08
CA SER A 294 29.19 9.99 -44.07
C SER A 294 29.45 9.42 -45.46
N LEU A 295 28.63 9.78 -46.45
CA LEU A 295 28.87 9.45 -47.86
C LEU A 295 29.52 10.65 -48.55
N ASN A 296 30.78 10.52 -48.94
CA ASN A 296 31.52 11.51 -49.70
C ASN A 296 31.45 11.20 -51.20
N ILE A 297 30.99 12.18 -51.99
CA ILE A 297 30.82 12.09 -53.43
C ILE A 297 31.83 13.04 -54.06
N SER A 298 32.73 12.55 -54.92
CA SER A 298 33.79 13.38 -55.49
C SER A 298 34.14 13.02 -56.94
N ASN A 299 35.02 13.80 -57.57
CA ASN A 299 35.55 13.50 -58.90
C ASN A 299 37.02 13.95 -59.01
N ASN A 300 37.75 13.40 -59.98
CA ASN A 300 39.15 13.65 -60.33
C ASN A 300 39.52 15.12 -60.64
N THR A 301 38.53 16.01 -60.78
CA THR A 301 38.72 17.46 -61.01
C THR A 301 38.66 18.30 -59.73
N GLY A 302 38.41 17.66 -58.57
CA GLY A 302 38.48 18.29 -57.25
C GLY A 302 37.15 18.81 -56.69
N ILE A 303 36.01 18.42 -57.28
CA ILE A 303 34.68 18.70 -56.73
C ILE A 303 34.34 17.59 -55.73
N SER A 304 33.88 17.94 -54.52
CA SER A 304 33.46 17.00 -53.48
C SER A 304 32.23 17.50 -52.71
N HIS A 305 31.37 16.59 -52.25
CA HIS A 305 30.20 16.88 -51.42
C HIS A 305 29.96 15.72 -50.46
N GLU A 306 29.65 16.03 -49.19
CA GLU A 306 29.47 15.04 -48.12
C GLU A 306 28.01 15.01 -47.67
N VAL A 307 27.44 13.82 -47.54
CA VAL A 307 26.08 13.59 -46.99
C VAL A 307 26.16 12.83 -45.68
N LEU A 308 25.64 13.40 -44.60
CA LEU A 308 25.61 12.76 -43.28
C LEU A 308 24.36 11.89 -43.09
N ILE A 309 24.54 10.64 -42.68
CA ILE A 309 23.47 9.69 -42.36
C ILE A 309 23.47 9.47 -40.84
N ASN A 310 22.39 9.85 -40.18
CA ASN A 310 22.22 9.75 -38.73
C ASN A 310 21.10 8.77 -38.37
N VAL A 311 21.44 7.74 -37.60
CA VAL A 311 20.54 6.64 -37.24
C VAL A 311 20.30 6.63 -35.72
N SER A 312 19.02 6.63 -35.33
CA SER A 312 18.60 6.47 -33.94
C SER A 312 17.95 5.10 -33.72
N ILE A 313 18.26 4.45 -32.60
CA ILE A 313 17.74 3.13 -32.23
C ILE A 313 16.55 3.30 -31.27
N ASN A 314 15.49 2.51 -31.46
CA ASN A 314 14.36 2.51 -30.53
C ASN A 314 14.75 1.93 -29.16
N ALA A 315 14.41 2.63 -28.07
CA ALA A 315 14.67 2.20 -26.70
C ALA A 315 13.76 1.03 -26.25
N SER A 316 14.32 0.12 -25.46
CA SER A 316 13.69 -1.05 -24.84
C SER A 316 14.25 -1.22 -23.43
N LYS A 317 13.34 -1.29 -22.43
CA LYS A 317 13.67 -1.53 -21.02
C LYS A 317 13.47 -3.00 -20.66
N GLY A 318 14.25 -3.53 -19.72
CA GLY A 318 14.02 -4.87 -19.18
C GLY A 318 15.14 -5.34 -18.24
N ILE A 319 14.78 -5.73 -17.02
CA ILE A 319 15.70 -6.31 -16.04
C ILE A 319 15.35 -7.78 -15.79
N LEU A 320 16.34 -8.65 -15.93
CA LEU A 320 16.24 -10.06 -15.56
C LEU A 320 16.88 -10.24 -14.17
N ILE A 321 16.12 -10.80 -13.22
CA ILE A 321 16.62 -11.16 -11.89
C ILE A 321 16.73 -12.67 -11.84
N SER A 322 17.89 -13.21 -11.45
CA SER A 322 18.11 -14.63 -11.27
C SER A 322 18.36 -14.94 -9.81
N ILE A 323 17.49 -15.76 -9.21
CA ILE A 323 17.60 -16.23 -7.83
C ILE A 323 18.08 -17.69 -7.86
N PRO A 324 19.21 -18.04 -7.21
CA PRO A 324 19.63 -19.44 -7.07
C PRO A 324 18.67 -20.22 -6.17
N PRO A 325 18.77 -21.57 -6.10
CA PRO A 325 18.06 -22.35 -5.09
C PRO A 325 18.36 -21.79 -3.70
N THR A 326 17.32 -21.39 -2.97
CA THR A 326 17.45 -20.80 -1.64
C THR A 326 17.82 -21.87 -0.63
N PRO A 327 18.71 -21.58 0.34
CA PRO A 327 18.94 -22.47 1.48
C PRO A 327 17.66 -22.61 2.32
N ASP A 328 17.58 -23.68 3.09
CA ASP A 328 16.52 -23.84 4.09
C ASP A 328 16.64 -22.77 5.18
N VAL A 329 15.51 -22.31 5.68
CA VAL A 329 15.39 -21.28 6.71
C VAL A 329 15.53 -21.93 8.08
N ILE A 330 16.54 -21.53 8.85
CA ILE A 330 16.72 -21.96 10.24
C ILE A 330 16.18 -20.84 11.14
N PRO A 331 15.10 -21.09 11.93
CA PRO A 331 14.57 -20.10 12.87
C PRO A 331 15.66 -19.50 13.79
N GLY A 332 15.73 -18.18 13.85
CA GLY A 332 16.70 -17.41 14.64
C GLY A 332 18.06 -17.16 13.98
N ASP A 333 18.37 -17.82 12.86
CA ASP A 333 19.60 -17.60 12.09
C ASP A 333 19.31 -16.78 10.81
N ASP A 334 20.18 -15.81 10.50
CA ASP A 334 20.03 -14.99 9.28
C ASP A 334 20.22 -15.84 8.02
N LEU A 335 19.25 -15.76 7.09
CA LEU A 335 19.36 -16.39 5.78
C LEU A 335 20.10 -15.46 4.83
N SER A 336 21.18 -15.94 4.20
CA SER A 336 21.93 -15.16 3.21
C SER A 336 22.11 -15.91 1.88
N PHE A 337 21.84 -15.22 0.77
CA PHE A 337 22.10 -15.70 -0.59
C PHE A 337 22.36 -14.54 -1.55
N THR A 338 22.99 -14.83 -2.70
CA THR A 338 23.34 -13.82 -3.71
C THR A 338 22.44 -13.98 -4.93
N ILE A 339 21.83 -12.88 -5.37
CA ILE A 339 21.05 -12.80 -6.61
C ILE A 339 21.87 -12.09 -7.71
N ALA A 340 21.60 -12.44 -8.96
CA ALA A 340 22.21 -11.80 -10.12
C ALA A 340 21.17 -10.98 -10.89
N ILE A 341 21.51 -9.75 -11.25
CA ILE A 341 20.62 -8.79 -11.90
C ILE A 341 21.27 -8.36 -13.21
N ASN A 342 20.58 -8.58 -14.32
CA ASN A 342 21.11 -8.33 -15.66
C ASN A 342 20.18 -7.40 -16.46
N ASN A 343 20.77 -6.37 -17.09
CA ASN A 343 20.04 -5.50 -18.00
C ASN A 343 19.88 -6.16 -19.38
N SER A 344 18.67 -6.67 -19.63
CA SER A 344 18.24 -7.27 -20.89
C SER A 344 17.71 -6.26 -21.92
N GLY A 345 17.62 -4.98 -21.55
CA GLY A 345 17.25 -3.87 -22.43
C GLY A 345 18.40 -3.39 -23.32
N ASN A 346 18.18 -2.27 -24.02
CA ASN A 346 19.20 -1.59 -24.84
C ASN A 346 19.41 -0.12 -24.46
N LEU A 347 19.09 0.20 -23.22
CA LEU A 347 19.18 1.51 -22.59
C LEU A 347 19.94 1.37 -21.27
N LEU A 348 20.72 2.39 -20.88
CA LEU A 348 21.22 2.50 -19.51
C LEU A 348 20.05 2.56 -18.54
N GLN A 349 20.03 1.70 -17.52
CA GLN A 349 18.92 1.63 -16.58
C GLN A 349 19.36 2.03 -15.17
N ASN A 350 18.73 3.08 -14.64
CA ASN A 350 18.82 3.44 -13.24
C ASN A 350 17.69 2.73 -12.49
N LEU A 351 18.04 1.90 -11.50
CA LEU A 351 17.07 1.07 -10.81
C LEU A 351 17.25 1.10 -9.28
N THR A 352 16.13 0.92 -8.58
CA THR A 352 16.05 0.65 -7.15
C THR A 352 15.44 -0.72 -6.94
N LEU A 353 16.06 -1.53 -6.08
CA LEU A 353 15.54 -2.82 -5.66
C LEU A 353 14.66 -2.64 -4.43
N MET A 354 13.48 -3.25 -4.48
CA MET A 354 12.61 -3.41 -3.33
C MET A 354 12.36 -4.88 -3.11
N ALA A 355 12.70 -5.37 -1.93
CA ALA A 355 12.48 -6.75 -1.51
C ALA A 355 11.56 -6.80 -0.30
N ASN A 356 10.72 -7.83 -0.23
CA ASN A 356 9.86 -8.10 0.91
C ASN A 356 9.57 -9.60 1.02
N THR A 357 9.18 -10.06 2.21
CA THR A 357 8.57 -11.38 2.39
C THR A 357 7.07 -11.23 2.68
N ASP A 358 6.29 -12.29 2.45
CA ASP A 358 4.88 -12.38 2.86
C ASP A 358 4.69 -12.30 4.39
N SER A 359 5.67 -12.80 5.15
CA SER A 359 5.69 -12.75 6.62
C SER A 359 6.29 -11.47 7.22
N GLY A 360 6.70 -10.50 6.40
CA GLY A 360 7.20 -9.21 6.88
C GLY A 360 8.56 -9.26 7.57
N TRP A 361 9.35 -10.31 7.33
CA TRP A 361 10.70 -10.45 7.86
C TRP A 361 11.61 -9.32 7.35
N PRO A 362 12.44 -8.70 8.23
CA PRO A 362 13.38 -7.67 7.80
C PRO A 362 14.36 -8.20 6.75
N ILE A 363 14.59 -7.40 5.70
CA ILE A 363 15.52 -7.74 4.62
C ILE A 363 16.53 -6.60 4.49
N SER A 364 17.81 -6.95 4.38
CA SER A 364 18.87 -6.04 3.97
C SER A 364 19.51 -6.48 2.65
N LEU A 365 19.74 -5.51 1.77
CA LEU A 365 20.39 -5.70 0.48
C LEU A 365 21.75 -5.03 0.54
N SER A 366 22.80 -5.70 0.05
CA SER A 366 24.15 -5.10 -0.03
C SER A 366 24.19 -3.83 -0.90
N HIS A 367 23.33 -3.75 -1.92
CA HIS A 367 23.10 -2.60 -2.77
C HIS A 367 21.63 -2.57 -3.16
N ASP A 368 20.98 -1.43 -2.97
CA ASP A 368 19.56 -1.19 -3.25
C ASP A 368 19.36 -0.21 -4.43
N VAL A 369 20.34 0.65 -4.71
CA VAL A 369 20.31 1.58 -5.85
C VAL A 369 21.60 1.51 -6.65
N PHE A 370 21.49 1.30 -7.96
CA PHE A 370 22.62 1.33 -8.88
C PHE A 370 22.19 1.54 -10.34
N GLU A 371 23.16 1.89 -11.18
CA GLU A 371 23.00 2.01 -12.63
C GLU A 371 23.54 0.73 -13.28
N LEU A 372 22.88 0.23 -14.33
CA LEU A 372 23.26 -1.01 -15.02
C LEU A 372 23.32 -0.78 -16.52
N PHE A 373 24.52 -0.90 -17.11
CA PHE A 373 24.72 -0.80 -18.55
C PHE A 373 24.08 -1.99 -19.27
N GLN A 374 23.83 -1.85 -20.58
CA GLN A 374 23.29 -2.95 -21.39
C GLN A 374 24.19 -4.20 -21.28
N ASN A 375 23.57 -5.36 -21.07
CA ASN A 375 24.23 -6.67 -20.87
C ASN A 375 25.20 -6.72 -19.67
N GLU A 376 25.19 -5.73 -18.79
CA GLU A 376 25.92 -5.78 -17.54
C GLU A 376 25.15 -6.60 -16.51
N GLU A 377 25.88 -7.42 -15.74
CA GLU A 377 25.35 -8.20 -14.64
C GLU A 377 25.92 -7.69 -13.32
N LYS A 378 25.05 -7.55 -12.32
CA LYS A 378 25.40 -7.13 -10.97
C LYS A 378 24.91 -8.17 -9.96
N GLU A 379 25.82 -8.59 -9.08
CA GLU A 379 25.48 -9.44 -7.94
C GLU A 379 25.05 -8.58 -6.74
N VAL A 380 23.97 -8.99 -6.08
CA VAL A 380 23.46 -8.37 -4.84
C VAL A 380 23.29 -9.45 -3.79
N GLN A 381 23.95 -9.29 -2.65
CA GLN A 381 23.71 -10.12 -1.48
C GLN A 381 22.39 -9.71 -0.80
N VAL A 382 21.54 -10.69 -0.54
CA VAL A 382 20.30 -10.60 0.23
C VAL A 382 20.54 -11.25 1.60
N ILE A 383 20.20 -10.53 2.66
CA ILE A 383 20.23 -11.05 4.04
C ILE A 383 18.82 -10.85 4.61
N ILE A 384 18.20 -11.94 5.07
CA ILE A 384 16.87 -11.96 5.67
C ILE A 384 17.04 -12.31 7.14
N GLU A 385 16.57 -11.43 8.04
CA GLU A 385 16.58 -11.66 9.48
C GLU A 385 15.38 -12.55 9.84
N VAL A 386 15.67 -13.82 10.14
CA VAL A 386 14.65 -14.84 10.43
C VAL A 386 14.31 -14.80 11.93
N PRO A 387 13.04 -14.59 12.33
CA PRO A 387 12.69 -14.57 13.74
C PRO A 387 12.99 -15.91 14.45
N PRO A 388 13.23 -15.91 15.78
CA PRO A 388 13.35 -17.13 16.56
C PRO A 388 12.00 -17.87 16.65
N LEU A 389 12.02 -19.11 17.14
CA LEU A 389 10.79 -19.84 17.47
C LEU A 389 10.02 -19.09 18.58
N ASP A 390 8.83 -18.62 18.26
CA ASP A 390 7.92 -17.94 19.19
C ASP A 390 6.54 -18.63 19.25
N GLU A 391 5.68 -18.13 20.12
CA GLU A 391 4.32 -18.66 20.29
C GLU A 391 3.33 -18.17 19.21
N GLU A 392 3.73 -17.22 18.33
CA GLU A 392 2.84 -16.60 17.34
C GLU A 392 2.64 -17.47 16.08
N GLY A 393 3.41 -18.55 15.94
CA GLY A 393 3.30 -19.50 14.83
C GLY A 393 4.01 -19.00 13.56
N GLY A 394 4.02 -19.80 12.49
CA GLY A 394 4.67 -19.42 11.23
C GLY A 394 6.07 -20.00 10.99
N MET A 395 6.58 -20.80 11.94
CA MET A 395 7.90 -21.43 11.91
C MET A 395 7.85 -22.96 12.04
N ALA A 396 6.73 -23.58 11.63
CA ALA A 396 6.61 -25.03 11.66
C ALA A 396 7.56 -25.68 10.61
N ASN A 397 8.07 -26.89 10.89
CA ASN A 397 8.87 -27.62 9.93
C ASN A 397 8.12 -27.82 8.60
N GLY A 398 8.75 -27.46 7.48
CA GLY A 398 8.20 -27.53 6.13
C GLY A 398 7.26 -26.37 5.76
N GLU A 399 7.08 -25.39 6.64
CA GLU A 399 6.35 -24.16 6.34
C GLU A 399 7.10 -23.33 5.30
N ALA A 400 6.35 -22.64 4.43
CA ALA A 400 6.89 -21.99 3.25
C ALA A 400 6.52 -20.51 3.22
N HIS A 401 7.54 -19.66 3.10
CA HIS A 401 7.42 -18.22 2.95
C HIS A 401 7.86 -17.78 1.56
N THR A 402 7.31 -16.68 1.05
CA THR A 402 7.61 -16.19 -0.29
C THR A 402 8.46 -14.92 -0.21
N PHE A 403 9.66 -14.98 -0.78
CA PHE A 403 10.51 -13.82 -1.03
C PHE A 403 10.12 -13.18 -2.36
N TYR A 404 9.88 -11.87 -2.34
CA TYR A 404 9.59 -11.05 -3.51
C TYR A 404 10.71 -10.05 -3.73
N ILE A 405 11.14 -9.87 -4.97
CA ILE A 405 12.04 -8.78 -5.34
C ILE A 405 11.58 -8.11 -6.62
N ASN A 406 11.55 -6.77 -6.59
CA ASN A 406 11.18 -5.91 -7.70
C ASN A 406 12.33 -4.94 -8.02
N ALA A 407 12.69 -4.86 -9.30
CA ALA A 407 13.52 -3.79 -9.83
C ALA A 407 12.61 -2.68 -10.37
N ILE A 408 12.76 -1.49 -9.80
CA ILE A 408 11.94 -0.31 -10.09
C ILE A 408 12.82 0.73 -10.76
N ASP A 409 12.37 1.27 -11.89
CA ASP A 409 13.00 2.40 -12.56
C ASP A 409 12.96 3.64 -11.64
N THR A 410 14.12 4.23 -11.34
CA THR A 410 14.22 5.36 -10.40
C THR A 410 13.59 6.65 -10.93
N GLU A 411 13.44 6.80 -12.24
CA GLU A 411 12.89 8.02 -12.86
C GLU A 411 11.39 7.91 -13.06
N THR A 412 10.90 6.75 -13.49
CA THR A 412 9.47 6.56 -13.83
C THR A 412 8.66 5.84 -12.74
N SER A 413 9.32 5.28 -11.72
CA SER A 413 8.72 4.42 -10.69
C SER A 413 8.00 3.18 -11.26
N GLU A 414 8.38 2.74 -12.46
CA GLU A 414 7.81 1.58 -13.13
C GLU A 414 8.56 0.30 -12.71
N ILE A 415 7.84 -0.80 -12.47
CA ILE A 415 8.47 -2.10 -12.23
C ILE A 415 8.95 -2.66 -13.58
N ILE A 416 10.26 -2.77 -13.72
CA ILE A 416 10.96 -3.18 -14.95
C ILE A 416 11.56 -4.59 -14.88
N GLY A 417 11.47 -5.23 -13.71
CA GLY A 417 11.80 -6.63 -13.45
C GLY A 417 11.23 -7.08 -12.11
N SER A 418 10.79 -8.33 -12.01
CA SER A 418 10.26 -8.91 -10.78
C SER A 418 10.52 -10.42 -10.77
N GLU A 419 10.86 -10.97 -9.61
CA GLU A 419 11.08 -12.41 -9.42
C GLU A 419 10.69 -12.82 -8.00
N THR A 420 10.35 -14.09 -7.79
CA THR A 420 10.00 -14.63 -6.46
C THR A 420 10.74 -15.93 -6.15
N ALA A 421 10.96 -16.21 -4.86
CA ALA A 421 11.54 -17.46 -4.39
C ALA A 421 10.79 -18.00 -3.17
N LYS A 422 10.79 -19.33 -3.01
CA LYS A 422 10.17 -20.05 -1.89
C LYS A 422 11.23 -20.33 -0.83
N LEU A 423 11.03 -19.83 0.38
CA LEU A 423 11.84 -20.08 1.56
C LEU A 423 11.17 -21.17 2.40
N GLU A 424 11.83 -22.30 2.66
CA GLU A 424 11.25 -23.42 3.41
C GLU A 424 11.92 -23.54 4.78
N VAL A 425 11.11 -23.65 5.84
CA VAL A 425 11.59 -23.70 7.22
C VAL A 425 12.13 -25.10 7.55
N ALA A 426 13.39 -25.15 7.96
CA ALA A 426 14.08 -26.35 8.40
C ALA A 426 13.63 -26.78 9.81
N ALA A 427 13.80 -28.07 10.08
CA ALA A 427 13.62 -28.61 11.42
C ALA A 427 14.78 -28.23 12.35
N VAL A 428 14.44 -27.77 13.55
CA VAL A 428 15.38 -27.41 14.61
C VAL A 428 15.02 -28.18 15.88
N PHE A 429 16.05 -28.70 16.55
CA PHE A 429 15.96 -29.31 17.87
C PHE A 429 16.51 -28.34 18.93
N GLN A 430 15.69 -28.05 19.93
CA GLN A 430 16.08 -27.34 21.15
C GLN A 430 15.57 -28.11 22.36
N LEU A 431 16.38 -28.20 23.41
CA LEU A 431 16.05 -28.96 24.61
C LEU A 431 15.81 -28.02 25.79
N ASN A 432 14.65 -28.18 26.42
CA ASN A 432 14.41 -27.70 27.77
C ASN A 432 14.36 -28.90 28.74
N TYR A 433 14.75 -28.70 29.99
CA TYR A 433 14.77 -29.77 30.99
C TYR A 433 14.34 -29.27 32.37
N SER A 434 13.83 -30.18 33.19
CA SER A 434 13.51 -29.94 34.59
C SER A 434 13.90 -31.15 35.45
N GLY A 435 14.17 -30.93 36.74
CA GLY A 435 14.59 -31.99 37.66
C GLY A 435 16.00 -32.56 37.37
N TRP A 436 16.92 -31.73 36.86
CA TRP A 436 18.31 -32.11 36.64
C TRP A 436 19.18 -31.80 37.87
N ASP A 437 20.02 -32.75 38.26
CA ASP A 437 20.93 -32.60 39.40
C ASP A 437 22.29 -32.06 38.93
N ASP A 438 22.58 -30.79 39.20
CA ASP A 438 23.87 -30.16 38.85
C ASP A 438 25.06 -30.75 39.62
N ILE A 439 24.81 -31.32 40.81
CA ILE A 439 25.80 -31.98 41.65
C ILE A 439 25.21 -33.30 42.16
N SER A 440 25.91 -34.40 41.91
CA SER A 440 25.56 -35.73 42.40
C SER A 440 26.59 -36.20 43.40
N TYR A 441 26.10 -36.66 44.55
CA TYR A 441 26.94 -37.10 45.65
C TYR A 441 27.02 -38.62 45.73
N PHE A 442 28.21 -39.13 46.02
CA PHE A 442 28.44 -40.57 46.09
C PHE A 442 29.08 -40.97 47.41
N HIS A 443 28.61 -42.07 47.95
CA HIS A 443 29.38 -42.89 48.89
C HIS A 443 30.28 -43.87 48.12
N ALA A 444 31.16 -44.57 48.83
CA ALA A 444 31.97 -45.64 48.24
C ALA A 444 31.08 -46.72 47.58
N ALA A 445 31.38 -47.06 46.33
CA ALA A 445 30.56 -47.94 45.49
C ALA A 445 29.06 -47.59 45.44
N GLY A 446 28.71 -46.33 45.72
CA GLY A 446 27.34 -45.81 45.73
C GLY A 446 26.78 -45.63 44.33
N GLU A 447 25.45 -45.55 44.25
CA GLU A 447 24.69 -45.32 43.02
C GLU A 447 23.85 -44.06 43.21
N TRP A 448 23.76 -43.26 42.15
CA TRP A 448 22.91 -42.08 42.07
C TRP A 448 21.99 -42.23 40.86
N THR A 449 20.70 -42.02 41.06
CA THR A 449 19.70 -42.10 39.99
C THR A 449 19.30 -40.69 39.57
N PHE A 450 19.40 -40.42 38.28
CA PHE A 450 18.92 -39.18 37.67
C PHE A 450 17.50 -39.40 37.13
N HIS A 451 16.61 -38.43 37.35
CA HIS A 451 15.23 -38.44 36.87
C HIS A 451 14.80 -37.13 36.14
N PRO A 452 15.62 -36.56 35.23
CA PRO A 452 15.20 -35.37 34.50
C PRO A 452 14.00 -35.63 33.58
N MET A 453 13.14 -34.62 33.48
CA MET A 453 12.15 -34.50 32.42
C MET A 453 12.74 -33.64 31.31
N LEU A 454 12.64 -34.11 30.07
CA LEU A 454 13.17 -33.49 28.88
C LEU A 454 12.04 -33.06 27.96
N MET A 455 12.10 -31.86 27.40
CA MET A 455 11.10 -31.37 26.46
C MET A 455 11.79 -30.83 25.22
N ASN A 456 11.37 -31.32 24.06
CA ASN A 456 11.77 -30.75 22.78
C ASN A 456 10.97 -29.46 22.53
N THR A 457 11.68 -28.34 22.58
CA THR A 457 11.17 -26.98 22.30
C THR A 457 11.46 -26.53 20.86
N GLY A 458 11.96 -27.45 20.03
CA GLY A 458 12.09 -27.26 18.60
C GLY A 458 10.75 -27.22 17.87
N ASN A 459 10.80 -27.18 16.54
CA ASN A 459 9.61 -27.07 15.66
C ASN A 459 9.22 -28.37 14.95
N SER A 460 9.80 -29.50 15.36
CA SER A 460 9.50 -30.83 14.82
C SER A 460 9.79 -31.93 15.84
N ASP A 461 9.04 -33.03 15.77
CA ASP A 461 9.33 -34.25 16.54
C ASP A 461 10.73 -34.76 16.19
N VAL A 462 11.49 -35.15 17.21
CA VAL A 462 12.87 -35.58 17.03
C VAL A 462 13.15 -36.87 17.77
N THR A 463 13.94 -37.74 17.15
CA THR A 463 14.63 -38.82 17.86
C THR A 463 16.09 -38.42 18.00
N VAL A 464 16.58 -38.35 19.23
CA VAL A 464 17.97 -38.01 19.55
C VAL A 464 18.78 -39.24 19.93
N GLU A 465 20.01 -39.29 19.44
CA GLU A 465 21.06 -40.15 19.97
C GLU A 465 21.63 -39.53 21.24
N ILE A 466 21.78 -40.35 22.29
CA ILE A 466 22.28 -39.93 23.59
C ILE A 466 23.61 -40.62 23.88
N ASP A 467 24.64 -39.79 24.05
CA ASP A 467 25.97 -40.20 24.48
C ASP A 467 26.21 -39.75 25.93
N TYR A 468 26.88 -40.62 26.69
CA TYR A 468 27.17 -40.41 28.10
C TYR A 468 28.67 -40.54 28.28
N ASP A 469 29.30 -39.44 28.67
CA ASP A 469 30.73 -39.35 28.92
C ASP A 469 30.97 -38.93 30.37
N ILE A 470 31.90 -39.60 31.04
CA ILE A 470 32.36 -39.19 32.37
C ILE A 470 33.81 -38.73 32.23
N LEU A 471 34.03 -37.46 32.52
CA LEU A 471 35.28 -36.76 32.34
C LEU A 471 35.88 -36.40 33.69
N ARG A 472 37.21 -36.26 33.71
CA ARG A 472 37.92 -35.65 34.83
C ARG A 472 37.69 -34.15 34.80
N GLN A 473 37.54 -33.55 35.98
CA GLN A 473 37.37 -32.10 36.12
C GLN A 473 38.39 -31.31 35.30
N GLY A 474 37.91 -30.29 34.59
CA GLY A 474 38.72 -29.45 33.72
C GLY A 474 39.11 -30.10 32.39
N GLY A 475 38.37 -31.12 31.94
CA GLY A 475 38.53 -31.75 30.62
C GLY A 475 39.77 -32.63 30.47
N ALA A 476 40.33 -33.14 31.57
CA ALA A 476 41.59 -33.91 31.58
C ALA A 476 41.45 -35.38 31.08
N GLY A 477 40.46 -35.66 30.22
CA GLY A 477 40.16 -36.97 29.64
C GLY A 477 39.14 -37.80 30.42
N ILE A 478 38.90 -39.02 29.94
CA ILE A 478 37.86 -39.94 30.47
C ILE A 478 38.21 -40.41 31.89
N MET A 479 37.19 -40.47 32.74
CA MET A 479 37.25 -40.97 34.11
C MET A 479 36.55 -42.34 34.20
N GLN A 480 37.20 -43.31 34.84
CA GLN A 480 36.68 -44.69 34.96
C GLN A 480 36.21 -45.03 36.38
N ASP A 481 36.34 -44.09 37.31
CA ASP A 481 35.96 -44.28 38.72
C ASP A 481 34.43 -44.20 38.94
N TRP A 482 33.69 -43.75 37.92
CA TRP A 482 32.24 -43.87 37.79
C TRP A 482 31.87 -44.50 36.45
N GLU A 483 30.72 -45.13 36.38
CA GLU A 483 30.15 -45.69 35.15
C GLU A 483 28.62 -45.52 35.14
N VAL A 484 28.03 -45.37 33.96
CA VAL A 484 26.57 -45.37 33.77
C VAL A 484 26.11 -46.82 33.58
N VAL A 485 25.26 -47.34 34.49
CA VAL A 485 24.94 -48.78 34.57
C VAL A 485 23.55 -49.16 34.08
N GLN A 486 22.50 -48.48 34.55
CA GLN A 486 21.10 -48.83 34.29
C GLN A 486 20.36 -47.67 33.64
N GLY A 487 19.31 -47.98 32.86
CA GLY A 487 18.45 -46.96 32.27
C GLY A 487 19.14 -46.07 31.24
N ARG A 488 20.15 -46.57 30.52
CA ARG A 488 20.93 -45.80 29.52
C ARG A 488 20.38 -45.99 28.10
N PRO A 489 19.33 -45.29 27.66
CA PRO A 489 18.92 -45.33 26.26
C PRO A 489 20.00 -44.67 25.39
N SER A 490 20.34 -45.31 24.27
CA SER A 490 21.15 -44.69 23.22
C SER A 490 20.32 -43.84 22.27
N LEU A 491 18.99 -44.03 22.27
CA LEU A 491 18.02 -43.31 21.45
C LEU A 491 16.83 -42.92 22.31
N LEU A 492 16.38 -41.68 22.20
CA LEU A 492 15.19 -41.18 22.88
C LEU A 492 14.31 -40.40 21.90
N ASN A 493 13.02 -40.73 21.88
CA ASN A 493 12.04 -39.98 21.10
C ASN A 493 11.51 -38.83 21.95
N LEU A 494 11.62 -37.60 21.43
CA LEU A 494 11.17 -36.38 22.07
C LEU A 494 10.13 -35.69 21.15
N PRO A 495 8.83 -35.96 21.36
CA PRO A 495 7.77 -35.23 20.68
C PRO A 495 7.85 -33.73 21.00
N MET A 496 7.46 -32.90 20.04
CA MET A 496 7.44 -31.44 20.20
C MET A 496 6.48 -31.03 21.33
N GLY A 497 6.98 -30.24 22.29
CA GLY A 497 6.19 -29.68 23.39
C GLY A 497 5.76 -30.67 24.49
N GLU A 498 6.17 -31.94 24.41
CA GLU A 498 5.85 -32.94 25.44
C GLU A 498 7.05 -33.21 26.36
N TRP A 499 6.77 -33.34 27.66
CA TRP A 499 7.75 -33.73 28.67
C TRP A 499 7.96 -35.25 28.66
N VAL A 500 9.20 -35.69 28.40
CA VAL A 500 9.62 -37.09 28.34
C VAL A 500 10.65 -37.38 29.44
N PRO A 501 10.46 -38.40 30.29
CA PRO A 501 11.42 -38.76 31.33
C PRO A 501 12.67 -39.44 30.76
N LEU A 502 13.86 -39.05 31.24
CA LEU A 502 15.11 -39.77 31.03
C LEU A 502 15.64 -40.28 32.38
N VAL A 503 15.49 -41.57 32.66
CA VAL A 503 15.87 -42.18 33.94
C VAL A 503 17.06 -43.11 33.78
N PHE A 504 18.18 -42.78 34.42
CA PHE A 504 19.41 -43.58 34.38
C PHE A 504 20.19 -43.53 35.69
N ASN A 505 21.04 -44.53 35.92
CA ASN A 505 21.86 -44.63 37.13
C ASN A 505 23.34 -44.50 36.82
N VAL A 506 24.04 -43.70 37.64
CA VAL A 506 25.49 -43.61 37.68
C VAL A 506 25.99 -44.32 38.93
N LYS A 507 27.04 -45.12 38.81
CA LYS A 507 27.61 -45.89 39.91
C LYS A 507 29.10 -45.61 40.06
N GLY A 508 29.53 -45.37 41.30
CA GLY A 508 30.95 -45.36 41.65
C GLY A 508 31.54 -46.77 41.55
N THR A 509 32.61 -46.95 40.79
CA THR A 509 33.28 -48.27 40.62
C THR A 509 34.36 -48.48 41.68
N ILE A 510 34.85 -47.41 42.29
CA ILE A 510 35.92 -47.46 43.26
C ILE A 510 35.40 -47.84 44.66
N ILE A 511 36.01 -48.87 45.25
CA ILE A 511 35.60 -49.40 46.55
C ILE A 511 36.17 -48.55 47.70
N SER A 512 37.28 -47.84 47.49
CA SER A 512 37.90 -46.98 48.50
C SER A 512 38.28 -45.63 47.87
N PRO A 513 37.29 -44.74 47.64
CA PRO A 513 37.52 -43.43 47.07
C PRO A 513 38.26 -42.50 48.03
N ASP A 514 38.99 -41.53 47.47
CA ASP A 514 39.42 -40.34 48.21
C ASP A 514 38.23 -39.36 48.30
N ILE A 515 38.12 -38.64 49.42
CA ILE A 515 37.07 -37.62 49.59
C ILE A 515 37.19 -36.46 48.59
N ASP A 516 38.39 -36.19 48.06
CA ASP A 516 38.63 -35.16 47.04
C ASP A 516 38.44 -35.71 45.59
N LEU A 517 37.98 -36.96 45.43
CA LEU A 517 37.66 -37.52 44.12
C LEU A 517 36.42 -36.83 43.53
N ALA A 518 36.60 -36.21 42.38
CA ALA A 518 35.55 -35.52 41.64
C ALA A 518 35.66 -35.74 40.12
N GLY A 519 34.53 -35.73 39.43
CA GLY A 519 34.40 -35.87 37.99
C GLY A 519 33.19 -35.12 37.44
N GLU A 520 33.02 -35.13 36.13
CA GLU A 520 31.92 -34.45 35.42
C GLU A 520 31.22 -35.46 34.51
N LEU A 521 29.92 -35.62 34.66
CA LEU A 521 29.06 -36.35 33.73
C LEU A 521 28.60 -35.38 32.64
N HIS A 522 28.82 -35.75 31.39
CA HIS A 522 28.34 -35.06 30.20
C HIS A 522 27.35 -35.97 29.47
N ILE A 523 26.16 -35.45 29.20
CA ILE A 523 25.16 -36.10 28.36
C ILE A 523 24.97 -35.25 27.13
N SER A 524 25.44 -35.73 25.98
CA SER A 524 25.23 -35.06 24.71
C SER A 524 24.10 -35.72 23.93
N MET A 525 23.17 -34.92 23.46
CA MET A 525 22.00 -35.34 22.70
C MET A 525 22.05 -34.73 21.30
N ARG A 526 21.99 -35.57 20.28
CA ARG A 526 22.07 -35.15 18.87
C ARG A 526 20.96 -35.78 18.05
N PRO A 527 20.24 -35.03 17.20
CA PRO A 527 19.26 -35.61 16.30
C PRO A 527 19.86 -36.72 15.43
N VAL A 528 19.12 -37.83 15.29
CA VAL A 528 19.51 -38.93 14.39
C VAL A 528 19.31 -38.54 12.92
N ASP A 529 18.25 -37.78 12.65
CA ASP A 529 17.99 -37.23 11.33
C ASP A 529 18.93 -36.05 11.05
N GLN A 530 19.73 -36.17 9.99
CA GLN A 530 20.69 -35.14 9.59
C GLN A 530 20.02 -33.86 9.05
N ASN A 531 18.71 -33.90 8.76
CA ASN A 531 17.93 -32.73 8.35
C ASN A 531 17.41 -31.92 9.55
N ILE A 532 17.60 -32.40 10.78
CA ILE A 532 17.24 -31.68 12.00
C ILE A 532 18.51 -31.07 12.59
N SER A 533 18.57 -29.75 12.61
CA SER A 533 19.71 -29.01 13.15
C SER A 533 19.56 -28.81 14.67
N GLY A 534 20.68 -28.80 15.40
CA GLY A 534 20.70 -28.58 16.85
C GLY A 534 21.36 -29.71 17.65
N SER A 535 21.73 -29.40 18.88
CA SER A 535 22.27 -30.37 19.84
C SER A 535 22.09 -29.82 21.25
N ALA A 536 22.00 -30.71 22.23
CA ALA A 536 21.91 -30.32 23.63
C ALA A 536 22.99 -31.05 24.44
N GLU A 537 23.45 -30.41 25.51
CA GLU A 537 24.40 -31.00 26.44
C GLU A 537 23.96 -30.70 27.88
N LEU A 538 23.88 -31.74 28.71
CA LEU A 538 23.64 -31.64 30.14
C LEU A 538 24.90 -32.03 30.90
N THR A 539 25.23 -31.30 31.95
CA THR A 539 26.43 -31.54 32.75
C THR A 539 26.11 -31.66 34.23
N SER A 540 26.74 -32.59 34.92
CA SER A 540 26.58 -32.80 36.36
C SER A 540 27.92 -33.11 37.04
N ASN A 541 28.19 -32.50 38.18
CA ASN A 541 29.40 -32.71 38.96
C ASN A 541 29.26 -33.94 39.87
N LEU A 542 30.04 -34.98 39.59
CA LEU A 542 30.11 -36.18 40.40
C LEU A 542 31.13 -35.98 41.53
N THR A 543 30.69 -36.05 42.78
CA THR A 543 31.57 -35.80 43.95
C THR A 543 31.40 -36.84 45.03
N MET A 544 32.49 -37.16 45.74
CA MET A 544 32.42 -38.02 46.92
C MET A 544 31.96 -37.20 48.13
N SER A 545 30.99 -37.72 48.88
CA SER A 545 30.52 -37.09 50.11
C SER A 545 30.24 -38.11 51.21
N ARG A 546 30.56 -37.71 52.45
CA ARG A 546 30.38 -38.54 53.65
C ARG A 546 28.92 -38.59 54.09
N MET A 547 28.13 -37.56 53.81
CA MET A 547 26.73 -37.42 54.17
C MET A 547 26.07 -36.45 53.18
N PHE A 548 24.95 -36.84 52.59
CA PHE A 548 24.20 -36.02 51.65
C PHE A 548 22.73 -36.47 51.63
N SER A 549 21.87 -35.60 51.13
CA SER A 549 20.48 -35.90 50.84
C SER A 549 20.30 -36.05 49.33
N THR A 550 19.30 -36.83 48.91
CA THR A 550 18.87 -36.92 47.50
C THR A 550 17.98 -35.74 47.09
N GLY A 551 17.64 -34.86 48.03
CA GLY A 551 16.74 -33.70 47.80
C GLY A 551 15.26 -34.05 47.96
N GLU A 552 14.89 -35.32 47.89
CA GLU A 552 13.54 -35.78 48.18
C GLU A 552 13.29 -35.80 49.70
N ALA A 553 12.14 -35.28 50.14
CA ALA A 553 11.73 -35.38 51.54
C ALA A 553 11.35 -36.83 51.88
N VAL A 554 11.87 -37.34 52.98
CA VAL A 554 11.48 -38.62 53.54
C VAL A 554 10.04 -38.50 54.03
N THR A 555 9.14 -39.26 53.42
CA THR A 555 7.73 -39.24 53.74
C THR A 555 7.34 -40.42 54.63
N PHE A 556 6.51 -40.17 55.64
CA PHE A 556 6.04 -41.21 56.56
C PHE A 556 4.58 -41.00 56.95
N PRO A 557 3.80 -42.08 57.19
CA PRO A 557 2.40 -41.95 57.56
C PRO A 557 2.24 -41.50 59.02
N PRO A 558 1.17 -40.76 59.36
CA PRO A 558 0.83 -40.46 60.74
C PRO A 558 0.44 -41.76 61.47
N ARG A 559 0.88 -41.90 62.73
CA ARG A 559 0.59 -43.09 63.55
C ARG A 559 -0.79 -42.95 64.20
N ALA A 560 -1.69 -43.91 63.99
CA ALA A 560 -3.03 -43.90 64.59
C ALA A 560 -2.99 -44.02 66.13
N GLY A 561 -3.53 -43.04 66.86
CA GLY A 561 -3.89 -43.17 68.28
C GLY A 561 -2.97 -42.53 69.35
N GLY A 562 -2.16 -41.52 69.03
CA GLY A 562 -1.40 -40.71 70.01
C GLY A 562 0.09 -41.09 70.12
N THR A 563 0.95 -40.06 70.23
CA THR A 563 2.43 -40.02 70.19
C THR A 563 3.05 -41.01 69.19
N GLY A 564 2.95 -40.67 67.91
CA GLY A 564 3.61 -41.42 66.84
C GLY A 564 5.07 -41.03 66.68
N SER A 565 5.98 -41.50 67.53
CA SER A 565 7.41 -41.36 67.20
C SER A 565 7.74 -42.24 65.99
N VAL A 566 8.21 -41.64 64.90
CA VAL A 566 8.73 -42.33 63.72
C VAL A 566 10.26 -42.36 63.81
N THR A 567 10.85 -43.50 63.47
CA THR A 567 12.32 -43.63 63.42
C THR A 567 12.73 -43.69 61.97
N GLU A 568 13.39 -42.64 61.50
CA GLU A 568 14.01 -42.56 60.19
C GLU A 568 15.52 -42.77 60.28
N THR A 569 16.12 -43.15 59.16
CA THR A 569 17.56 -43.44 59.09
C THR A 569 18.24 -42.53 58.08
N ILE A 570 19.31 -41.87 58.51
CA ILE A 570 20.15 -41.04 57.66
C ILE A 570 21.42 -41.83 57.33
N GLU A 571 21.64 -42.08 56.04
CA GLU A 571 22.83 -42.76 55.57
C GLU A 571 24.05 -41.82 55.57
N TRP A 572 25.19 -42.34 56.00
CA TRP A 572 26.48 -41.67 55.89
C TRP A 572 27.61 -42.70 55.77
N SER A 573 28.82 -42.30 55.41
CA SER A 573 29.97 -43.21 55.36
C SER A 573 31.29 -42.52 55.65
N HIS A 574 32.25 -43.29 56.16
CA HIS A 574 33.63 -42.83 56.28
C HIS A 574 34.34 -42.94 54.93
N ILE A 575 34.70 -41.78 54.37
CA ILE A 575 35.55 -41.65 53.19
C ILE A 575 36.84 -40.94 53.64
N PRO A 576 38.00 -41.63 53.64
CA PRO A 576 39.26 -41.08 54.11
C PRO A 576 39.88 -40.07 53.13
N LEU A 577 40.77 -39.22 53.64
CA LEU A 577 41.59 -38.30 52.85
C LEU A 577 42.99 -38.90 52.63
N GLY A 578 43.42 -39.05 51.37
CA GLY A 578 44.76 -39.48 50.99
C GLY A 578 45.13 -40.93 51.36
N ILE A 579 46.42 -41.15 51.65
CA ILE A 579 47.05 -42.47 51.92
C ILE A 579 46.53 -43.23 53.15
N ASN A 580 45.57 -42.67 53.90
CA ASN A 580 44.94 -43.29 55.07
C ASN A 580 43.69 -44.13 54.72
N ALA A 581 43.62 -44.70 53.51
CA ALA A 581 42.46 -45.41 52.97
C ALA A 581 41.86 -46.56 53.84
N GLY A 582 42.59 -47.01 54.87
CA GLY A 582 42.19 -48.10 55.76
C GLY A 582 41.96 -47.72 57.23
N SER A 583 42.06 -46.44 57.63
CA SER A 583 41.88 -46.03 59.03
C SER A 583 40.41 -45.99 59.44
N VAL A 584 40.13 -46.28 60.71
CA VAL A 584 38.80 -46.05 61.31
C VAL A 584 38.65 -44.56 61.59
N GLY A 585 37.53 -43.97 61.15
CA GLY A 585 37.24 -42.55 61.33
C GLY A 585 36.38 -42.25 62.56
N ASN A 586 36.69 -41.16 63.27
CA ASN A 586 35.90 -40.67 64.40
C ASN A 586 35.06 -39.46 63.99
N TYR A 587 33.78 -39.46 64.36
CA TYR A 587 32.81 -38.49 63.87
C TYR A 587 31.92 -37.93 64.99
N GLU A 588 31.52 -36.68 64.83
CA GLU A 588 30.46 -36.03 65.60
C GLU A 588 29.41 -35.49 64.64
N VAL A 589 28.12 -35.53 65.02
CA VAL A 589 27.04 -34.89 64.26
C VAL A 589 26.41 -33.77 65.10
N ALA A 590 26.03 -32.69 64.44
CA ALA A 590 25.31 -31.57 65.03
C ALA A 590 24.16 -31.13 64.12
N LEU A 591 23.06 -30.67 64.73
CA LEU A 591 22.00 -29.96 64.02
C LEU A 591 22.37 -28.48 63.96
N CYS A 592 22.33 -27.91 62.75
CA CYS A 592 22.75 -26.53 62.47
C CYS A 592 21.63 -25.64 61.94
N GLY A 593 20.53 -26.22 61.48
CA GLY A 593 19.37 -25.51 60.98
C GLY A 593 18.14 -26.40 61.03
N ILE A 594 16.98 -25.80 61.26
CA ILE A 594 15.68 -26.47 61.32
C ILE A 594 14.64 -25.52 60.76
N ASP A 595 14.00 -25.90 59.66
CA ASP A 595 13.02 -25.06 58.96
C ASP A 595 11.74 -25.87 58.73
N ARG A 596 10.59 -25.38 59.18
CA ARG A 596 9.29 -26.05 58.96
C ARG A 596 8.86 -25.88 57.50
N LEU A 597 8.26 -26.90 56.91
CA LEU A 597 7.82 -26.89 55.50
C LEU A 597 6.60 -25.99 55.27
N ILE A 598 5.74 -25.86 56.28
CA ILE A 598 4.56 -24.97 56.26
C ILE A 598 4.85 -23.68 57.01
N ASN A 599 4.10 -22.63 56.68
CA ASN A 599 4.18 -21.36 57.36
C ASN A 599 3.51 -21.43 58.75
N ASP A 600 4.33 -21.54 59.79
CA ASP A 600 3.91 -21.63 61.20
C ASP A 600 3.30 -20.34 61.76
N SER A 601 3.52 -19.19 61.12
CA SER A 601 2.95 -17.90 61.58
C SER A 601 1.42 -17.88 61.63
N LEU A 602 0.77 -18.81 60.91
CA LEU A 602 -0.67 -18.98 60.86
C LEU A 602 -1.20 -19.91 61.96
N LEU A 603 -0.33 -20.62 62.68
CA LEU A 603 -0.66 -21.62 63.69
C LEU A 603 -0.37 -21.06 65.10
N ALA A 604 -1.36 -20.40 65.71
CA ALA A 604 -1.18 -19.74 67.01
C ALA A 604 -1.35 -20.68 68.23
N ASP A 605 -1.89 -21.89 68.04
CA ASP A 605 -2.09 -22.85 69.13
C ASP A 605 -0.80 -23.62 69.43
N PRO A 606 -0.31 -23.63 70.70
CA PRO A 606 0.88 -24.39 71.09
C PRO A 606 0.85 -25.89 70.72
N GLY A 607 -0.33 -26.48 70.52
CA GLY A 607 -0.46 -27.87 70.09
C GLY A 607 0.16 -28.17 68.72
N TYR A 608 0.27 -27.18 67.83
CA TYR A 608 0.92 -27.33 66.52
C TYR A 608 2.46 -27.37 66.59
N ASP A 609 3.05 -27.06 67.75
CA ASP A 609 4.51 -26.98 67.97
C ASP A 609 5.07 -28.18 68.75
N GLU A 610 4.30 -29.28 68.86
CA GLU A 610 4.72 -30.51 69.56
C GLU A 610 5.78 -31.36 68.83
N TRP A 611 6.39 -30.83 67.77
CA TRP A 611 7.47 -31.50 67.05
C TRP A 611 8.72 -31.65 67.90
N GLN A 612 9.27 -32.87 67.95
CA GLN A 612 10.53 -33.15 68.66
C GLN A 612 11.42 -34.08 67.85
N PHE A 613 12.69 -33.73 67.75
CA PHE A 613 13.69 -34.52 67.04
C PHE A 613 14.76 -35.01 68.01
N SER A 614 15.15 -36.28 67.92
CA SER A 614 16.25 -36.85 68.70
C SER A 614 17.10 -37.79 67.86
N ILE A 615 18.40 -37.84 68.12
CA ILE A 615 19.32 -38.79 67.48
C ILE A 615 19.65 -39.89 68.47
N GLN A 616 19.49 -41.13 68.04
CA GLN A 616 19.84 -42.30 68.82
C GLN A 616 21.19 -42.87 68.36
N VAL A 617 22.14 -42.95 69.30
CA VAL A 617 23.47 -43.58 69.08
C VAL A 617 23.65 -44.70 70.10
N GLY A 618 23.61 -45.94 69.63
CA GLY A 618 23.66 -47.12 70.49
C GLY A 618 22.42 -47.19 71.41
N LEU A 619 22.64 -47.12 72.73
CA LEU A 619 21.55 -47.10 73.73
C LEU A 619 21.18 -45.70 74.22
N ASN A 620 21.90 -44.66 73.78
CA ASN A 620 21.70 -43.29 74.23
C ASN A 620 20.88 -42.53 73.18
N GLU A 621 19.80 -41.89 73.62
CA GLU A 621 19.00 -40.98 72.84
C GLU A 621 19.32 -39.54 73.26
N THR A 622 19.55 -38.67 72.29
CA THR A 622 19.88 -37.26 72.53
C THR A 622 18.90 -36.37 71.78
N ILE A 623 18.15 -35.56 72.52
CA ILE A 623 17.20 -34.59 71.96
C ILE A 623 17.98 -33.47 71.26
N LEU A 624 17.52 -33.10 70.06
CA LEU A 624 18.07 -32.01 69.26
C LEU A 624 17.42 -30.67 69.65
N PRO A 625 18.14 -29.54 69.53
CA PRO A 625 17.60 -28.24 69.87
C PRO A 625 16.67 -27.73 68.75
N MET A 626 15.52 -27.16 69.11
CA MET A 626 14.59 -26.55 68.13
C MET A 626 15.06 -25.18 67.61
N ASN A 627 16.14 -24.62 68.18
CA ASN A 627 16.81 -23.43 67.68
C ASN A 627 18.34 -23.70 67.59
N PRO A 628 18.77 -24.55 66.64
CA PRO A 628 20.16 -24.91 66.45
C PRO A 628 20.98 -23.72 65.95
N ASP A 629 22.18 -23.54 66.50
CA ASP A 629 23.16 -22.57 66.01
C ASP A 629 24.55 -23.23 66.09
N CYS A 630 25.07 -23.63 64.93
CA CYS A 630 26.39 -24.25 64.83
C CYS A 630 27.55 -23.24 64.71
N ASP A 631 27.27 -21.94 64.70
CA ASP A 631 28.27 -20.87 64.72
C ASP A 631 28.53 -20.40 66.16
N SER A 632 27.61 -20.71 67.08
CA SER A 632 27.83 -20.60 68.53
C SER A 632 28.98 -21.51 68.99
N PRO A 633 29.89 -21.06 69.88
CA PRO A 633 30.99 -21.89 70.38
C PRO A 633 30.53 -23.11 71.20
N ASP A 634 29.31 -23.08 71.75
CA ASP A 634 28.76 -24.09 72.67
C ASP A 634 27.68 -24.99 72.03
N PHE A 635 27.68 -25.15 70.71
CA PHE A 635 26.69 -25.98 70.01
C PHE A 635 26.78 -27.47 70.38
N GLN A 636 25.63 -28.15 70.38
CA GLN A 636 25.50 -29.55 70.77
C GLN A 636 26.13 -30.47 69.71
N ARG A 637 27.11 -31.28 70.14
CA ARG A 637 27.79 -32.29 69.31
C ARG A 637 27.51 -33.67 69.85
N ILE A 638 27.07 -34.57 68.98
CA ILE A 638 26.70 -35.93 69.33
C ILE A 638 27.78 -36.85 68.75
N PRO A 639 28.60 -37.51 69.60
CA PRO A 639 29.62 -38.43 69.11
C PRO A 639 28.98 -39.66 68.49
N LEU A 640 29.39 -40.00 67.27
CA LEU A 640 28.98 -41.21 66.58
C LEU A 640 29.93 -42.38 66.89
N LEU A 641 29.49 -43.60 66.59
CA LEU A 641 30.35 -44.77 66.70
C LEU A 641 31.47 -44.69 65.63
N PRO A 642 32.70 -45.17 65.95
CA PRO A 642 33.79 -45.17 64.98
C PRO A 642 33.42 -45.94 63.70
N ALA A 643 33.67 -45.34 62.54
CA ALA A 643 33.24 -45.86 61.26
C ALA A 643 34.39 -46.47 60.47
N MET A 644 34.17 -47.66 59.93
CA MET A 644 35.10 -48.30 58.99
C MET A 644 35.01 -47.63 57.61
N PRO A 645 36.13 -47.51 56.88
CA PRO A 645 36.13 -46.90 55.56
C PRO A 645 35.29 -47.74 54.60
N SER A 646 34.63 -47.06 53.66
CA SER A 646 33.86 -47.69 52.58
C SER A 646 32.65 -48.53 53.02
N ILE A 647 32.22 -48.42 54.28
CA ILE A 647 31.02 -49.07 54.79
C ILE A 647 29.99 -48.00 55.14
N LYS A 648 28.78 -48.11 54.57
CA LYS A 648 27.65 -47.27 54.94
C LYS A 648 27.26 -47.48 56.40
N GLN A 649 27.03 -46.37 57.09
CA GLN A 649 26.57 -46.28 58.46
C GLN A 649 25.21 -45.57 58.47
N GLN A 650 24.47 -45.72 59.57
CA GLN A 650 23.15 -45.12 59.73
C GLN A 650 23.13 -44.29 61.01
N ILE A 651 22.56 -43.09 60.92
CA ILE A 651 22.13 -42.29 62.06
C ILE A 651 20.63 -42.52 62.22
N TYR A 652 20.20 -42.96 63.39
CA TYR A 652 18.78 -43.16 63.70
C TYR A 652 18.20 -41.84 64.23
N LEU A 653 17.32 -41.22 63.44
CA LEU A 653 16.58 -40.02 63.79
C LEU A 653 15.18 -40.41 64.27
N TRP A 654 14.85 -40.02 65.48
CA TRP A 654 13.51 -40.15 66.06
C TRP A 654 12.78 -38.83 65.90
N ILE A 655 11.58 -38.90 65.34
CA ILE A 655 10.71 -37.77 65.02
C ILE A 655 9.40 -37.97 65.78
N ALA A 656 9.12 -37.12 66.76
CA ALA A 656 7.81 -37.03 67.38
C ALA A 656 6.99 -35.96 66.65
N THR A 657 5.79 -36.33 66.20
CA THR A 657 4.85 -35.44 65.53
C THR A 657 3.74 -34.97 66.47
N PRO A 658 3.07 -33.84 66.19
CA PRO A 658 1.85 -33.43 66.87
C PRO A 658 0.72 -34.49 66.79
N GLU A 659 -0.19 -34.46 67.75
CA GLU A 659 -1.39 -35.32 67.77
C GLU A 659 -2.60 -34.65 67.12
N HIS A 660 -3.59 -35.44 66.66
CA HIS A 660 -4.89 -34.92 66.24
C HIS A 660 -5.55 -34.11 67.37
N PRO A 661 -6.13 -32.92 67.09
CA PRO A 661 -6.40 -32.33 65.77
C PRO A 661 -5.30 -31.36 65.26
N TYR A 662 -4.08 -31.40 65.79
CA TYR A 662 -2.99 -30.49 65.41
C TYR A 662 -2.12 -31.01 64.25
N LEU A 663 -2.55 -32.12 63.63
CA LEU A 663 -1.89 -32.70 62.46
C LEU A 663 -2.35 -31.95 61.20
N VAL A 664 -1.53 -31.03 60.68
CA VAL A 664 -1.83 -30.27 59.45
C VAL A 664 -1.41 -31.08 58.23
N ALA A 665 -2.18 -30.97 57.14
CA ALA A 665 -1.83 -31.60 55.87
C ALA A 665 -0.48 -31.09 55.35
N ASP A 666 0.34 -31.99 54.82
CA ASP A 666 1.65 -31.66 54.23
C ASP A 666 2.73 -31.13 55.19
N ASP A 667 2.49 -31.16 56.51
CA ASP A 667 3.43 -30.63 57.50
C ASP A 667 4.71 -31.47 57.61
N GLY A 668 5.80 -30.81 57.98
CA GLY A 668 7.12 -31.41 58.04
C GLY A 668 8.23 -30.41 58.32
N TRP A 669 9.47 -30.89 58.33
CA TRP A 669 10.67 -30.10 58.66
C TRP A 669 11.87 -30.47 57.80
N ASN A 670 12.67 -29.48 57.45
CA ASN A 670 14.00 -29.61 56.89
C ASN A 670 15.04 -29.51 58.01
N LEU A 671 15.83 -30.56 58.20
CA LEU A 671 16.89 -30.62 59.20
C LEU A 671 18.26 -30.52 58.53
N SER A 672 18.99 -29.45 58.82
CA SER A 672 20.35 -29.22 58.33
C SER A 672 21.37 -29.78 59.32
N LEU A 673 21.96 -30.93 58.99
CA LEU A 673 22.94 -31.63 59.81
C LEU A 673 24.37 -31.35 59.33
N ARG A 674 25.29 -31.23 60.28
CA ARG A 674 26.74 -31.14 60.05
C ARG A 674 27.41 -32.36 60.65
N LEU A 675 28.03 -33.15 59.78
CA LEU A 675 28.89 -34.27 60.14
C LEU A 675 30.34 -33.78 60.19
N ILE A 676 30.98 -33.88 61.35
CA ILE A 676 32.35 -33.42 61.61
C ILE A 676 33.26 -34.64 61.73
N ASN A 677 34.25 -34.75 60.86
CA ASN A 677 35.32 -35.73 61.02
C ASN A 677 36.39 -35.16 61.96
N LEU A 678 36.70 -35.87 63.05
CA LEU A 678 37.65 -35.41 64.06
C LEU A 678 39.13 -35.63 63.68
N ASP A 679 39.39 -36.52 62.71
CA ASP A 679 40.73 -36.90 62.29
C ASP A 679 41.32 -35.91 61.28
N ASP A 680 40.49 -35.36 60.38
CA ASP A 680 40.90 -34.35 59.38
C ASP A 680 40.26 -32.97 59.58
N ASN A 681 39.37 -32.82 60.57
CA ASN A 681 38.65 -31.59 60.90
C ASN A 681 37.84 -31.00 59.73
N ARG A 682 37.49 -31.81 58.72
CA ARG A 682 36.57 -31.43 57.64
C ARG A 682 35.12 -31.73 58.03
N THR A 683 34.23 -30.85 57.61
CA THR A 683 32.79 -30.96 57.88
C THR A 683 32.02 -31.24 56.60
N THR A 684 31.00 -32.08 56.68
CA THR A 684 30.04 -32.33 55.60
C THR A 684 28.67 -31.89 56.08
N ASN A 685 28.05 -30.93 55.38
CA ASN A 685 26.71 -30.44 55.68
C ASN A 685 25.71 -31.07 54.72
N ALA A 686 24.54 -31.47 55.21
CA ALA A 686 23.45 -31.95 54.38
C ALA A 686 22.11 -31.60 55.04
N THR A 687 21.12 -31.26 54.22
CA THR A 687 19.76 -30.94 54.66
C THR A 687 18.82 -32.06 54.27
N PHE A 688 18.11 -32.62 55.24
CA PHE A 688 17.17 -33.72 55.07
C PHE A 688 15.76 -33.23 55.34
N GLY A 689 14.87 -33.37 54.36
CA GLY A 689 13.45 -33.07 54.53
C GLY A 689 12.70 -34.27 55.10
N PHE A 690 11.78 -34.01 56.02
CA PHE A 690 10.92 -35.00 56.66
C PHE A 690 9.48 -34.51 56.61
N LYS A 691 8.57 -35.31 56.08
CA LYS A 691 7.20 -34.88 55.79
C LYS A 691 6.17 -35.96 56.11
N ILE A 692 5.03 -35.57 56.67
CA ILE A 692 3.92 -36.48 56.96
C ILE A 692 3.07 -36.69 55.70
N VAL A 693 2.66 -37.93 55.42
CA VAL A 693 1.70 -38.24 54.36
C VAL A 693 0.30 -38.26 54.93
N ASN A 694 -0.42 -37.16 54.78
CA ASN A 694 -1.78 -36.97 55.23
C ASN A 694 -2.50 -35.97 54.30
N GLU A 695 -3.83 -35.98 54.33
CA GLU A 695 -4.66 -35.20 53.40
C GLU A 695 -5.74 -34.47 54.18
N ALA A 696 -6.06 -33.24 53.80
CA ALA A 696 -7.23 -32.51 54.31
C ALA A 696 -8.14 -32.19 53.12
N ASN A 697 -9.40 -32.62 53.21
CA ASN A 697 -10.41 -32.46 52.15
C ASN A 697 -11.67 -31.78 52.70
N PRO A 698 -11.63 -30.47 53.02
CA PRO A 698 -12.84 -29.73 53.33
C PRO A 698 -13.79 -29.77 52.11
N SER A 699 -15.05 -30.15 52.33
CA SER A 699 -16.02 -30.35 51.24
C SER A 699 -17.39 -29.83 51.63
N LEU A 700 -18.15 -29.34 50.65
CA LEU A 700 -19.48 -28.80 50.85
C LEU A 700 -20.57 -29.77 50.39
N SER A 701 -21.61 -29.93 51.20
CA SER A 701 -22.74 -30.79 50.83
C SER A 701 -24.07 -30.32 51.42
N ASN A 702 -25.16 -30.87 50.87
CA ASN A 702 -26.51 -30.73 51.41
C ASN A 702 -27.02 -29.27 51.60
N PRO A 703 -26.95 -28.40 50.57
CA PRO A 703 -27.48 -27.06 50.68
C PRO A 703 -29.01 -27.10 50.78
N ARG A 704 -29.57 -26.39 51.76
CA ARG A 704 -31.01 -26.41 52.05
C ARG A 704 -31.48 -25.15 52.75
N LEU A 705 -32.75 -24.82 52.57
CA LEU A 705 -33.41 -23.75 53.31
C LEU A 705 -34.12 -24.30 54.55
N SER A 706 -34.30 -23.47 55.58
CA SER A 706 -34.95 -23.85 56.84
C SER A 706 -36.48 -24.00 56.75
N THR A 707 -37.04 -24.30 55.57
CA THR A 707 -38.49 -24.43 55.33
C THR A 707 -38.93 -25.89 55.30
N GLU A 708 -40.20 -26.18 55.59
CA GLU A 708 -40.74 -27.56 55.56
C GLU A 708 -40.68 -28.20 54.17
N SER A 709 -40.65 -27.39 53.11
CA SER A 709 -40.59 -27.82 51.71
C SER A 709 -39.17 -27.90 51.14
N GLY A 710 -38.16 -27.38 51.85
CA GLY A 710 -36.75 -27.34 51.43
C GLY A 710 -36.42 -26.29 50.38
N ASP A 711 -37.35 -26.02 49.45
CA ASP A 711 -37.06 -25.24 48.23
C ASP A 711 -37.99 -24.03 48.03
N THR A 712 -39.05 -23.85 48.82
CA THR A 712 -39.99 -22.72 48.65
C THR A 712 -40.00 -21.79 49.85
N VAL A 713 -40.03 -20.48 49.60
CA VAL A 713 -39.96 -19.43 50.63
C VAL A 713 -40.98 -18.34 50.35
N GLU A 714 -41.45 -17.66 51.39
CA GLU A 714 -42.30 -16.47 51.22
C GLU A 714 -41.44 -15.21 51.09
N GLU A 715 -41.88 -14.26 50.29
CA GLU A 715 -41.22 -12.94 50.18
C GLU A 715 -41.18 -12.19 51.53
N ASP A 716 -40.11 -11.40 51.75
CA ASP A 716 -39.95 -10.53 52.94
C ASP A 716 -40.00 -11.29 54.28
N LEU A 717 -39.70 -12.59 54.27
CA LEU A 717 -39.59 -13.44 55.45
C LEU A 717 -38.15 -13.94 55.58
N ASP A 718 -37.46 -13.51 56.64
CA ASP A 718 -36.10 -13.96 56.94
C ASP A 718 -36.09 -15.48 57.20
N ILE A 719 -35.16 -16.16 56.53
CA ILE A 719 -34.98 -17.62 56.61
C ILE A 719 -33.49 -17.95 56.73
N GLN A 720 -33.19 -19.19 57.14
CA GLN A 720 -31.81 -19.66 57.21
C GLN A 720 -31.47 -20.53 56.01
N PHE A 721 -30.39 -20.17 55.30
CA PHE A 721 -29.71 -21.03 54.34
C PHE A 721 -28.67 -21.87 55.07
N THR A 722 -28.68 -23.18 54.88
CA THR A 722 -27.80 -24.13 55.58
C THR A 722 -27.01 -24.97 54.59
N VAL A 723 -25.73 -25.18 54.85
CA VAL A 723 -24.86 -26.13 54.13
C VAL A 723 -24.03 -26.91 55.15
N ASP A 724 -23.70 -28.16 54.84
CA ASP A 724 -22.87 -29.00 55.68
C ASP A 724 -21.43 -28.94 55.14
N LEU A 725 -20.48 -28.52 55.97
CA LEU A 725 -19.04 -28.49 55.70
C LEU A 725 -18.39 -29.67 56.43
N ILE A 726 -17.71 -30.56 55.71
CA ILE A 726 -17.02 -31.72 56.30
C ILE A 726 -15.60 -31.83 55.78
N ASN A 727 -14.64 -32.11 56.66
CA ASN A 727 -13.30 -32.50 56.24
C ASN A 727 -13.23 -34.02 56.07
N GLY A 728 -13.31 -34.49 54.83
CA GLY A 728 -13.21 -35.91 54.46
C GLY A 728 -11.80 -36.50 54.61
N GLY A 729 -10.81 -35.67 54.91
CA GLY A 729 -9.41 -36.05 55.02
C GLY A 729 -9.00 -36.71 56.33
N THR A 730 -7.70 -36.96 56.45
CA THR A 730 -6.99 -37.51 57.62
C THR A 730 -6.15 -36.48 58.36
N ALA A 731 -6.20 -35.20 57.98
CA ALA A 731 -5.49 -34.09 58.57
C ALA A 731 -6.42 -32.89 58.73
N THR A 732 -6.05 -31.96 59.60
CA THR A 732 -6.79 -30.71 59.83
C THR A 732 -6.55 -29.72 58.69
N ALA A 733 -7.62 -29.18 58.13
CA ALA A 733 -7.57 -28.07 57.19
C ALA A 733 -7.48 -26.74 57.94
N ILE A 734 -6.64 -25.80 57.49
CA ILE A 734 -6.45 -24.49 58.14
C ILE A 734 -6.92 -23.37 57.22
N GLY A 735 -7.58 -22.37 57.80
CA GLY A 735 -8.03 -21.16 57.12
C GLY A 735 -9.06 -21.47 56.04
N VAL A 736 -10.17 -22.07 56.44
CA VAL A 736 -11.25 -22.49 55.56
C VAL A 736 -12.31 -21.40 55.52
N ASP A 737 -12.40 -20.68 54.40
CA ASP A 737 -13.35 -19.60 54.18
C ASP A 737 -14.50 -20.10 53.29
N VAL A 738 -15.73 -19.99 53.79
CA VAL A 738 -16.94 -20.43 53.07
C VAL A 738 -17.81 -19.22 52.74
N THR A 739 -18.04 -18.99 51.46
CA THR A 739 -18.76 -17.81 50.95
C THR A 739 -20.07 -18.20 50.31
N LEU A 740 -21.17 -17.56 50.76
CA LEU A 740 -22.50 -17.68 50.16
C LEU A 740 -22.77 -16.51 49.21
N ILE A 741 -23.23 -16.81 48.00
CA ILE A 741 -23.74 -15.84 47.03
C ILE A 741 -25.15 -16.26 46.63
N CYS A 742 -26.14 -15.38 46.82
CA CYS A 742 -27.52 -15.64 46.43
C CYS A 742 -28.04 -14.58 45.46
N ASN A 743 -28.65 -15.02 44.36
CA ASN A 743 -29.47 -14.22 43.47
C ASN A 743 -30.95 -14.45 43.80
N GLY A 744 -31.70 -13.38 44.02
CA GLY A 744 -33.12 -13.44 44.43
C GLY A 744 -33.35 -13.35 45.94
N ALA A 745 -32.29 -13.30 46.74
CA ALA A 745 -32.32 -12.97 48.16
C ALA A 745 -31.12 -12.10 48.56
N THR A 746 -31.28 -11.30 49.60
CA THR A 746 -30.22 -10.52 50.22
C THR A 746 -29.71 -11.24 51.46
N ILE A 747 -28.40 -11.31 51.63
CA ILE A 747 -27.77 -11.89 52.82
C ILE A 747 -27.73 -10.80 53.90
N THR A 748 -28.31 -11.07 55.07
CA THR A 748 -28.38 -10.08 56.17
C THR A 748 -27.18 -10.19 57.10
N ASP A 749 -26.58 -11.37 57.19
CA ASP A 749 -25.35 -11.66 57.94
C ASP A 749 -24.08 -11.48 57.09
N ASN A 750 -22.92 -11.83 57.65
CA ASN A 750 -21.67 -11.88 56.89
C ASN A 750 -21.74 -13.01 55.86
N ALA A 751 -21.52 -12.69 54.59
CA ALA A 751 -21.59 -13.66 53.48
C ALA A 751 -20.49 -14.72 53.56
N THR A 752 -19.33 -14.38 54.12
CA THR A 752 -18.20 -15.29 54.31
C THR A 752 -18.09 -15.70 55.78
N GLN A 753 -18.01 -17.00 56.05
CA GLN A 753 -17.71 -17.55 57.37
C GLN A 753 -16.31 -18.17 57.35
N ASN A 754 -15.48 -17.76 58.30
CA ASN A 754 -14.08 -18.16 58.37
C ASN A 754 -13.92 -19.20 59.47
N ILE A 755 -13.49 -20.41 59.09
CA ILE A 755 -13.20 -21.51 59.98
C ILE A 755 -11.67 -21.62 60.09
N PHE A 756 -11.13 -21.24 61.24
CA PHE A 756 -9.69 -21.21 61.45
C PHE A 756 -9.04 -22.60 61.28
N ALA A 757 -9.64 -23.63 61.86
CA ALA A 757 -9.20 -25.01 61.75
C ALA A 757 -10.43 -25.93 61.68
N LEU A 758 -10.41 -26.86 60.72
CA LEU A 758 -11.43 -27.89 60.56
C LEU A 758 -10.75 -29.25 60.70
N ALA A 759 -10.96 -29.90 61.86
CA ALA A 759 -10.29 -31.15 62.21
C ALA A 759 -10.65 -32.29 61.25
N ASP A 760 -9.87 -33.37 61.26
CA ASP A 760 -10.16 -34.54 60.45
C ASP A 760 -11.54 -35.13 60.81
N GLN A 761 -12.33 -35.46 59.80
CA GLN A 761 -13.70 -35.98 59.95
C GLN A 761 -14.64 -35.05 60.74
N GLU A 762 -14.28 -33.79 60.96
CA GLU A 762 -15.14 -32.81 61.61
C GLU A 762 -16.21 -32.32 60.63
N GLU A 763 -17.46 -32.31 61.09
CA GLU A 763 -18.61 -31.82 60.35
C GLU A 763 -19.17 -30.58 61.05
N ILE A 764 -19.23 -29.46 60.33
CA ILE A 764 -19.75 -28.19 60.79
C ILE A 764 -20.95 -27.80 59.90
N ILE A 765 -22.07 -27.47 60.55
CA ILE A 765 -23.25 -26.97 59.85
C ILE A 765 -23.17 -25.44 59.79
N LEU A 766 -22.97 -24.90 58.59
CA LEU A 766 -22.91 -23.45 58.36
C LEU A 766 -24.30 -22.91 58.04
N LYS A 767 -24.62 -21.74 58.60
CA LYS A 767 -25.94 -21.11 58.50
C LYS A 767 -25.81 -19.62 58.21
N TRP A 768 -26.54 -19.14 57.21
CA TRP A 768 -26.68 -17.71 56.90
C TRP A 768 -28.13 -17.29 56.97
N GLU A 769 -28.40 -16.13 57.54
CA GLU A 769 -29.71 -15.49 57.43
C GLU A 769 -29.82 -14.78 56.06
N ILE A 770 -30.85 -15.14 55.30
CA ILE A 770 -31.17 -14.55 54.00
C ILE A 770 -32.60 -14.02 54.00
N SER A 771 -32.78 -12.85 53.40
CA SER A 771 -34.09 -12.21 53.17
C SER A 771 -34.41 -12.28 51.67
N PRO A 772 -35.39 -13.11 51.24
CA PRO A 772 -35.86 -13.16 49.87
C PRO A 772 -36.37 -11.80 49.37
N ASN A 773 -36.09 -11.50 48.10
CA ASN A 773 -36.52 -10.24 47.50
C ASN A 773 -38.05 -10.14 47.41
N ARG A 774 -38.58 -8.92 47.58
CA ARG A 774 -39.99 -8.63 47.36
C ARG A 774 -40.34 -8.79 45.88
N LEU A 775 -41.46 -9.45 45.61
CA LEU A 775 -41.94 -9.63 44.24
C LEU A 775 -42.68 -8.39 43.75
N ASP A 776 -42.81 -8.30 42.43
CA ASP A 776 -43.69 -7.31 41.80
C ASP A 776 -45.14 -7.57 42.21
N TRP A 777 -45.94 -6.52 42.41
CA TRP A 777 -47.30 -6.66 42.96
C TRP A 777 -48.29 -7.41 42.04
N TRP A 778 -47.88 -7.71 40.80
CA TRP A 778 -48.62 -8.55 39.84
C TRP A 778 -48.07 -9.97 39.70
N SER A 779 -46.94 -10.29 40.34
CA SER A 779 -46.25 -11.59 40.26
C SER A 779 -46.53 -12.45 41.49
N HIS A 780 -46.54 -13.77 41.31
CA HIS A 780 -46.79 -14.74 42.39
C HIS A 780 -45.56 -15.57 42.79
N SER A 781 -44.52 -15.62 41.95
CA SER A 781 -43.30 -16.37 42.25
C SER A 781 -42.08 -15.88 41.48
N ALA A 782 -40.87 -16.08 42.02
CA ALA A 782 -39.58 -15.92 41.34
C ALA A 782 -38.57 -16.99 41.78
N GLU A 783 -37.54 -17.24 40.98
CA GLU A 783 -36.47 -18.20 41.30
C GLU A 783 -35.42 -17.56 42.22
N ILE A 784 -34.93 -18.34 43.19
CA ILE A 784 -33.75 -18.01 44.00
C ILE A 784 -32.65 -19.01 43.66
N THR A 785 -31.45 -18.50 43.35
CA THR A 785 -30.27 -19.34 43.10
C THR A 785 -29.17 -18.95 44.05
N CYS A 786 -28.66 -19.90 44.82
CA CYS A 786 -27.58 -19.70 45.76
C CYS A 786 -26.42 -20.62 45.41
N THR A 787 -25.21 -20.07 45.45
CA THR A 787 -23.95 -20.80 45.29
C THR A 787 -23.13 -20.60 46.55
N VAL A 788 -22.64 -21.70 47.12
CA VAL A 788 -21.65 -21.67 48.19
C VAL A 788 -20.34 -22.15 47.62
N SER A 789 -19.27 -21.38 47.84
CA SER A 789 -17.91 -21.75 47.47
C SER A 789 -17.02 -21.78 48.70
N LEU A 790 -16.08 -22.71 48.70
CA LEU A 790 -15.08 -22.96 49.72
C LEU A 790 -13.70 -22.55 49.20
N GLU A 791 -12.89 -21.92 50.05
CA GLU A 791 -11.46 -21.73 49.81
C GLU A 791 -10.71 -22.11 51.09
N SER A 792 -9.56 -22.78 50.96
CA SER A 792 -8.77 -23.19 52.11
C SER A 792 -7.31 -22.78 51.95
N MET A 793 -6.68 -22.32 53.05
CA MET A 793 -5.29 -21.87 53.01
C MET A 793 -4.29 -23.04 53.06
N LEU A 794 -4.52 -24.02 53.94
CA LEU A 794 -3.73 -25.25 54.04
C LEU A 794 -4.66 -26.47 54.02
N ALA A 795 -4.84 -27.06 52.85
CA ALA A 795 -5.57 -28.31 52.66
C ALA A 795 -4.94 -29.14 51.53
N ALA A 796 -3.69 -29.58 51.73
CA ALA A 796 -3.06 -30.48 50.76
C ALA A 796 -3.88 -31.78 50.66
N GLY A 797 -4.12 -32.22 49.43
CA GLY A 797 -5.01 -33.35 49.14
C GLY A 797 -6.49 -33.00 48.99
N ASN A 798 -6.87 -31.72 48.94
CA ASN A 798 -8.24 -31.28 48.67
C ASN A 798 -8.72 -31.62 47.25
N ASP A 799 -9.97 -32.05 47.13
CA ASP A 799 -10.68 -32.27 45.87
C ASP A 799 -11.47 -31.01 45.52
N VAL A 800 -10.92 -30.20 44.61
CA VAL A 800 -11.52 -28.93 44.21
C VAL A 800 -12.91 -29.07 43.56
N GLU A 801 -13.34 -30.27 43.16
CA GLU A 801 -14.68 -30.48 42.62
C GLU A 801 -15.77 -30.41 43.71
N ASP A 802 -15.44 -30.68 44.97
CA ASP A 802 -16.38 -30.66 46.11
C ASP A 802 -16.39 -29.34 46.91
N ASP A 803 -15.62 -28.35 46.45
CA ASP A 803 -15.51 -26.98 47.00
C ASP A 803 -16.69 -26.06 46.63
N GLU A 804 -17.56 -26.45 45.69
CA GLU A 804 -18.69 -25.62 45.25
C GLU A 804 -20.01 -26.40 45.26
N VAL A 805 -21.06 -25.82 45.89
CA VAL A 805 -22.41 -26.38 45.84
C VAL A 805 -23.46 -25.35 45.45
N LYS A 806 -24.37 -25.76 44.55
CA LYS A 806 -25.44 -24.92 44.01
C LYS A 806 -26.80 -25.35 44.52
N PHE A 807 -27.66 -24.37 44.75
CA PHE A 807 -29.03 -24.54 45.21
C PHE A 807 -29.99 -23.68 44.38
N SER A 808 -31.13 -24.25 44.00
CA SER A 808 -32.22 -23.56 43.32
C SER A 808 -33.51 -23.73 44.11
N GLY A 809 -34.20 -22.62 44.39
CA GLY A 809 -35.49 -22.58 45.06
C GLY A 809 -36.45 -21.57 44.45
N ILE A 810 -37.62 -21.39 45.07
CA ILE A 810 -38.69 -20.50 44.60
C ILE A 810 -39.16 -19.58 45.73
N VAL A 811 -39.13 -18.27 45.49
CA VAL A 811 -39.80 -17.24 46.31
C VAL A 811 -41.25 -17.13 45.86
N GLN A 812 -42.20 -17.16 46.79
CA GLN A 812 -43.63 -16.99 46.55
C GLN A 812 -44.15 -15.68 47.17
N SER A 813 -45.08 -15.03 46.48
CA SER A 813 -45.75 -13.84 46.99
C SER A 813 -46.69 -14.21 48.14
N TRP A 814 -46.95 -13.26 49.04
CA TRP A 814 -48.01 -13.45 50.01
C TRP A 814 -49.39 -13.56 49.33
N ALA A 815 -50.14 -14.63 49.62
CA ALA A 815 -51.51 -14.81 49.16
C ALA A 815 -52.42 -15.31 50.29
N PRO A 816 -53.70 -14.89 50.35
CA PRO A 816 -54.67 -15.51 51.22
C PRO A 816 -54.82 -17.00 50.88
N ASN A 817 -55.10 -17.84 51.88
CA ASN A 817 -55.28 -19.28 51.67
C ASN A 817 -56.19 -19.55 50.47
N THR A 818 -55.68 -20.32 49.51
CA THR A 818 -56.33 -20.57 48.22
C THR A 818 -57.78 -21.05 48.36
N THR A 819 -58.09 -21.85 49.40
CA THR A 819 -59.45 -22.31 49.68
C THR A 819 -60.37 -21.17 50.11
N ILE A 820 -59.88 -20.27 50.96
CA ILE A 820 -60.63 -19.07 51.40
C ILE A 820 -60.85 -18.14 50.22
N THR A 821 -59.84 -17.97 49.36
CA THR A 821 -59.89 -17.12 48.17
C THR A 821 -60.98 -17.59 47.19
N VAL A 822 -61.03 -18.89 46.88
CA VAL A 822 -62.04 -19.47 45.97
C VAL A 822 -63.46 -19.36 46.55
N ILE A 823 -63.64 -19.68 47.84
CA ILE A 823 -64.95 -19.59 48.50
C ILE A 823 -65.41 -18.13 48.58
N GLY A 824 -64.51 -17.22 48.97
CA GLY A 824 -64.78 -15.79 49.07
C GLY A 824 -65.17 -15.19 47.72
N PHE A 825 -64.46 -15.56 46.64
CA PHE A 825 -64.80 -15.14 45.28
C PHE A 825 -66.23 -15.57 44.90
N ALA A 826 -66.59 -16.84 45.12
CA ALA A 826 -67.93 -17.34 44.79
C ALA A 826 -69.03 -16.62 45.59
N LEU A 827 -68.83 -16.39 46.88
CA LEU A 827 -69.79 -15.68 47.74
C LEU A 827 -69.96 -14.22 47.31
N MET A 828 -68.86 -13.51 47.02
CA MET A 828 -68.91 -12.11 46.60
C MET A 828 -69.52 -11.95 45.21
N LEU A 829 -69.30 -12.92 44.31
CA LEU A 829 -69.94 -12.94 42.99
C LEU A 829 -71.46 -13.20 43.11
N MET A 830 -71.89 -14.11 43.99
CA MET A 830 -73.32 -14.30 44.29
C MET A 830 -73.94 -13.04 44.90
N LEU A 831 -73.28 -12.42 45.87
CA LEU A 831 -73.74 -11.17 46.49
C LEU A 831 -73.86 -10.05 45.46
N THR A 832 -72.89 -9.94 44.55
CA THR A 832 -72.92 -9.00 43.42
C THR A 832 -74.15 -9.21 42.55
N GLY A 833 -74.47 -10.46 42.19
CA GLY A 833 -75.68 -10.79 41.43
C GLY A 833 -76.99 -10.44 42.16
N ILE A 834 -77.06 -10.70 43.47
CA ILE A 834 -78.21 -10.34 44.31
C ILE A 834 -78.40 -8.82 44.37
N LEU A 835 -77.32 -8.07 44.62
CA LEU A 835 -77.33 -6.61 44.70
C LEU A 835 -77.71 -5.97 43.35
N MET A 836 -77.22 -6.52 42.24
CA MET A 836 -77.60 -6.08 40.90
C MET A 836 -79.10 -6.27 40.61
N ARG A 837 -79.69 -7.38 41.07
CA ARG A 837 -81.14 -7.63 40.94
C ARG A 837 -81.96 -6.66 41.80
N LEU A 838 -81.54 -6.44 43.04
CA LEU A 838 -82.17 -5.48 43.96
C LEU A 838 -81.94 -4.02 43.54
N GLY A 839 -80.93 -3.77 42.71
CA GLY A 839 -80.63 -2.46 42.12
C GLY A 839 -81.79 -1.84 41.35
N SER A 840 -82.70 -2.66 40.81
CA SER A 840 -83.95 -2.18 40.20
C SER A 840 -84.89 -1.45 41.18
N GLN A 841 -84.67 -1.57 42.49
CA GLN A 841 -85.50 -0.96 43.54
C GLN A 841 -84.83 0.27 44.19
N SER A 842 -83.49 0.33 44.21
CA SER A 842 -82.75 1.47 44.73
C SER A 842 -81.33 1.50 44.18
N GLU A 843 -80.89 2.68 43.75
CA GLU A 843 -79.53 2.93 43.24
C GLU A 843 -78.43 2.58 44.26
N LYS A 844 -78.73 2.68 45.57
CA LYS A 844 -77.77 2.32 46.62
C LYS A 844 -77.34 0.84 46.55
N PHE A 845 -78.21 -0.06 46.07
CA PHE A 845 -77.85 -1.46 45.87
C PHE A 845 -76.98 -1.68 44.63
N ILE A 846 -77.15 -0.87 43.57
CA ILE A 846 -76.27 -0.85 42.40
C ILE A 846 -74.88 -0.37 42.80
N GLN A 847 -74.81 0.72 43.57
CA GLN A 847 -73.54 1.23 44.11
C GLN A 847 -72.87 0.19 45.03
N ALA A 848 -73.63 -0.51 45.89
CA ALA A 848 -73.09 -1.61 46.70
C ALA A 848 -72.59 -2.81 45.86
N ALA A 849 -73.19 -3.08 44.70
CA ALA A 849 -72.72 -4.12 43.78
C ALA A 849 -71.36 -3.78 43.14
N ALA A 850 -71.04 -2.50 42.99
CA ALA A 850 -69.70 -2.07 42.57
C ALA A 850 -68.63 -2.53 43.56
N PHE A 851 -68.88 -2.34 44.86
CA PHE A 851 -67.98 -2.80 45.93
C PHE A 851 -67.89 -4.33 45.97
N ALA A 852 -69.02 -5.04 45.95
CA ALA A 852 -69.02 -6.50 46.02
C ALA A 852 -68.26 -7.14 44.83
N GLY A 853 -68.47 -6.64 43.61
CA GLY A 853 -67.78 -7.15 42.42
C GLY A 853 -66.30 -6.78 42.36
N SER A 854 -65.93 -5.59 42.86
CA SER A 854 -64.52 -5.18 42.97
C SER A 854 -63.73 -6.05 43.96
N ILE A 855 -64.36 -6.44 45.08
CA ILE A 855 -63.75 -7.38 46.06
C ILE A 855 -63.68 -8.78 45.46
N ALA A 856 -64.71 -9.23 44.75
CA ALA A 856 -64.67 -10.52 44.05
C ALA A 856 -63.49 -10.58 43.05
N ALA A 857 -63.28 -9.53 42.26
CA ALA A 857 -62.15 -9.48 41.32
C ALA A 857 -60.78 -9.45 42.03
N GLY A 858 -60.67 -8.77 43.18
CA GLY A 858 -59.46 -8.81 44.00
C GLY A 858 -59.18 -10.20 44.58
N LEU A 859 -60.21 -10.96 44.96
CA LEU A 859 -60.03 -12.35 45.40
C LEU A 859 -59.64 -13.26 44.23
N ALA A 860 -60.26 -13.05 43.06
CA ALA A 860 -59.88 -13.78 41.85
C ALA A 860 -58.43 -13.52 41.43
N PHE A 861 -57.88 -12.32 41.65
CA PHE A 861 -56.46 -12.03 41.41
C PHE A 861 -55.53 -13.03 42.10
N HIS A 862 -55.78 -13.35 43.37
CA HIS A 862 -54.99 -14.30 44.17
C HIS A 862 -55.19 -15.76 43.78
N MET A 863 -56.19 -16.08 42.97
CA MET A 863 -56.32 -17.42 42.38
C MET A 863 -55.28 -17.65 41.27
N GLY A 864 -54.55 -16.61 40.83
CA GLY A 864 -53.39 -16.74 39.94
C GLY A 864 -52.31 -17.66 40.50
N ALA A 865 -52.14 -17.69 41.83
CA ALA A 865 -51.22 -18.58 42.52
C ALA A 865 -51.53 -20.08 42.35
N LEU A 866 -52.72 -20.45 41.86
CA LEU A 866 -53.10 -21.84 41.58
C LEU A 866 -52.59 -22.36 40.23
N PHE A 867 -52.03 -21.48 39.39
CA PHE A 867 -51.58 -21.81 38.05
C PHE A 867 -50.05 -21.76 37.95
N GLU A 868 -49.48 -22.50 37.00
CA GLU A 868 -48.05 -22.45 36.69
C GLU A 868 -47.58 -21.02 36.36
N THR A 869 -46.32 -20.74 36.65
CA THR A 869 -45.70 -19.40 36.63
C THR A 869 -46.00 -18.59 35.37
N GLY A 870 -46.03 -19.25 34.19
CA GLY A 870 -46.33 -18.59 32.91
C GLY A 870 -47.78 -18.12 32.74
N PHE A 871 -48.76 -18.82 33.32
CA PHE A 871 -50.19 -18.45 33.22
C PHE A 871 -50.67 -17.62 34.42
N SER A 872 -50.00 -17.76 35.56
CA SER A 872 -50.32 -17.09 36.83
C SER A 872 -50.48 -15.57 36.67
N THR A 873 -49.46 -14.89 36.16
CA THR A 873 -49.47 -13.42 35.97
C THR A 873 -50.54 -12.96 35.00
N PHE A 874 -50.74 -13.69 33.90
CA PHE A 874 -51.78 -13.36 32.91
C PHE A 874 -53.18 -13.44 33.51
N PHE A 875 -53.46 -14.49 34.29
CA PHE A 875 -54.74 -14.67 34.97
C PHE A 875 -55.03 -13.51 35.92
N SER A 876 -54.05 -13.14 36.75
CA SER A 876 -54.19 -12.08 37.75
C SER A 876 -54.38 -10.69 37.11
N VAL A 877 -53.61 -10.36 36.07
CA VAL A 877 -53.79 -9.10 35.32
C VAL A 877 -55.16 -9.04 34.64
N THR A 878 -55.67 -10.17 34.13
CA THR A 878 -57.01 -10.24 33.53
C THR A 878 -58.09 -9.84 34.53
N TRP A 879 -58.00 -10.29 35.78
CA TRP A 879 -58.99 -9.94 36.81
C TRP A 879 -58.88 -8.50 37.31
N LEU A 880 -57.71 -7.86 37.22
CA LEU A 880 -57.58 -6.40 37.42
C LEU A 880 -58.34 -5.63 36.34
N MET A 881 -58.26 -6.08 35.08
CA MET A 881 -59.01 -5.47 33.97
C MET A 881 -60.52 -5.69 34.13
N VAL A 882 -60.94 -6.88 34.57
CA VAL A 882 -62.36 -7.15 34.90
C VAL A 882 -62.86 -6.23 36.01
N ALA A 883 -62.07 -6.00 37.07
CA ALA A 883 -62.42 -5.06 38.12
C ALA A 883 -62.61 -3.63 37.58
N ALA A 884 -61.69 -3.16 36.75
CA ALA A 884 -61.74 -1.85 36.11
C ALA A 884 -63.02 -1.69 35.26
N ILE A 885 -63.27 -2.65 34.36
CA ILE A 885 -64.45 -2.66 33.48
C ILE A 885 -65.73 -2.75 34.31
N TRP A 886 -65.74 -3.56 35.38
CA TRP A 886 -66.90 -3.71 36.26
C TRP A 886 -67.31 -2.39 36.90
N VAL A 887 -66.36 -1.68 37.54
CA VAL A 887 -66.64 -0.41 38.20
C VAL A 887 -67.09 0.64 37.17
N MET A 888 -66.45 0.69 36.01
CA MET A 888 -66.84 1.54 34.89
C MET A 888 -68.25 1.24 34.37
N TRP A 889 -68.61 -0.03 34.22
CA TRP A 889 -69.92 -0.47 33.75
C TRP A 889 -71.03 -0.14 34.76
N ILE A 890 -70.77 -0.32 36.06
CA ILE A 890 -71.71 0.09 37.11
C ILE A 890 -71.84 1.62 37.18
N ALA A 891 -70.75 2.37 36.96
CA ALA A 891 -70.77 3.83 36.94
C ALA A 891 -71.67 4.36 35.82
N TRP A 892 -71.70 3.71 34.66
CA TRP A 892 -72.64 4.01 33.59
C TRP A 892 -74.10 3.74 34.00
N ARG A 893 -74.37 2.61 34.66
CA ARG A 893 -75.74 2.22 35.06
C ARG A 893 -76.30 3.03 36.22
N SER A 894 -75.46 3.65 37.04
CA SER A 894 -75.88 4.43 38.21
C SER A 894 -76.31 5.87 37.85
N GLY A 895 -76.74 6.12 36.60
CA GLY A 895 -77.08 7.46 36.10
C GLY A 895 -78.53 7.91 36.34
N GLU A 896 -79.32 7.20 37.15
CA GLU A 896 -80.75 7.47 37.36
C GLU A 896 -81.01 8.83 38.02
N GLU A 897 -80.15 9.30 38.92
CA GLU A 897 -80.26 10.66 39.48
C GLU A 897 -80.18 11.74 38.39
N PHE A 898 -79.40 11.54 37.32
CA PHE A 898 -79.36 12.47 36.19
C PHE A 898 -80.69 12.48 35.44
N GLN A 899 -81.30 11.32 35.27
CA GLN A 899 -82.60 11.17 34.63
C GLN A 899 -83.69 11.92 35.40
N LEU A 900 -83.75 11.76 36.73
CA LEU A 900 -84.74 12.43 37.59
C LEU A 900 -84.61 13.95 37.57
N VAL A 901 -83.38 14.48 37.63
CA VAL A 901 -83.14 15.94 37.57
C VAL A 901 -83.56 16.50 36.21
N HIS A 902 -83.31 15.78 35.12
CA HIS A 902 -83.71 16.21 33.78
C HIS A 902 -85.23 16.10 33.55
N GLU A 903 -85.90 15.10 34.13
CA GLU A 903 -87.37 15.00 34.10
C GLU A 903 -88.02 16.15 34.88
N ASP A 904 -87.49 16.52 36.04
CA ASP A 904 -87.98 17.67 36.82
C ASP A 904 -87.70 19.00 36.10
N TYR A 905 -86.57 19.13 35.40
CA TYR A 905 -86.26 20.29 34.55
C TYR A 905 -87.22 20.43 33.38
N GLN A 906 -87.61 19.32 32.74
CA GLN A 906 -88.64 19.30 31.70
C GLN A 906 -90.01 19.74 32.25
N ARG A 907 -90.39 19.29 33.45
CA ARG A 907 -91.63 19.73 34.13
C ARG A 907 -91.59 21.22 34.47
N ALA A 908 -90.44 21.75 34.88
CA ALA A 908 -90.22 23.18 35.14
C ALA A 908 -90.52 24.03 33.90
N LYS A 909 -89.99 23.61 32.75
CA LYS A 909 -90.21 24.25 31.44
C LYS A 909 -91.68 24.24 31.02
N GLN A 910 -92.44 23.22 31.43
CA GLN A 910 -93.88 23.08 31.18
C GLN A 910 -94.76 23.83 32.20
N GLY A 911 -94.16 24.57 33.15
CA GLY A 911 -94.89 25.36 34.15
C GLY A 911 -95.50 24.53 35.29
N HIS A 912 -95.12 23.25 35.42
CA HIS A 912 -95.50 22.41 36.55
C HIS A 912 -94.62 22.68 37.78
N SER A 913 -95.10 22.34 38.97
CA SER A 913 -94.33 22.47 40.22
C SER A 913 -93.11 21.55 40.19
N THR A 914 -91.93 22.09 40.49
CA THR A 914 -90.65 21.37 40.51
C THR A 914 -90.23 21.01 41.93
N ILE A 915 -89.45 19.93 42.05
CA ILE A 915 -88.83 19.53 43.31
C ILE A 915 -87.53 20.31 43.54
N TYR A 916 -86.80 20.65 42.47
CA TYR A 916 -85.55 21.41 42.54
C TYR A 916 -85.77 22.90 42.23
N SER A 917 -85.10 23.76 42.98
CA SER A 917 -85.07 25.22 42.75
C SER A 917 -84.01 25.64 41.72
N ASP A 918 -82.89 24.90 41.65
CA ASP A 918 -81.82 25.06 40.67
C ASP A 918 -81.33 23.69 40.17
N HIS A 919 -81.81 23.30 38.99
CA HIS A 919 -81.51 22.01 38.36
C HIS A 919 -80.03 21.85 37.99
N PHE A 920 -79.31 22.93 37.62
CA PHE A 920 -77.90 22.86 37.24
C PHE A 920 -76.99 22.64 38.44
N SER A 921 -77.27 23.32 39.56
CA SER A 921 -76.54 23.11 40.82
C SER A 921 -76.76 21.70 41.38
N SER A 922 -77.98 21.17 41.23
CA SER A 922 -78.36 19.81 41.65
C SER A 922 -77.67 18.75 40.80
N LEU A 923 -77.60 18.95 39.48
CA LEU A 923 -76.87 18.05 38.56
C LEU A 923 -75.37 17.97 38.87
N LYS A 924 -74.75 19.13 39.11
CA LYS A 924 -73.32 19.21 39.48
C LYS A 924 -73.04 18.52 40.83
N SER A 925 -73.98 18.63 41.77
CA SER A 925 -73.87 17.99 43.08
C SER A 925 -74.03 16.46 42.99
N ALA A 926 -75.03 15.98 42.25
CA ALA A 926 -75.24 14.55 41.97
C ALA A 926 -74.02 13.92 41.28
N LYS A 927 -73.48 14.58 40.25
CA LYS A 927 -72.25 14.15 39.56
C LYS A 927 -71.07 13.98 40.51
N LYS A 928 -70.82 14.99 41.36
CA LYS A 928 -69.70 14.97 42.31
C LYS A 928 -69.87 13.84 43.34
N GLN A 929 -71.08 13.67 43.86
CA GLN A 929 -71.40 12.63 44.83
C GLN A 929 -71.21 11.23 44.22
N LEU A 930 -71.79 10.96 43.05
CA LEU A 930 -71.68 9.68 42.37
C LEU A 930 -70.23 9.35 41.99
N THR A 931 -69.47 10.32 41.48
CA THR A 931 -68.05 10.14 41.16
C THR A 931 -67.24 9.76 42.40
N THR A 932 -67.51 10.40 43.54
CA THR A 932 -66.80 10.12 44.80
C THR A 932 -67.11 8.71 45.30
N ILE A 933 -68.37 8.26 45.19
CA ILE A 933 -68.78 6.92 45.61
C ILE A 933 -68.21 5.84 44.69
N MET A 934 -68.22 6.07 43.37
CA MET A 934 -67.83 5.07 42.38
C MET A 934 -66.32 4.91 42.19
N VAL A 935 -65.51 5.84 42.69
CA VAL A 935 -64.05 5.72 42.74
C VAL A 935 -63.58 4.85 43.91
N MET A 936 -64.33 4.77 45.02
CA MET A 936 -63.91 4.01 46.20
C MET A 936 -63.78 2.48 46.03
N PRO A 937 -64.61 1.78 45.24
CA PRO A 937 -64.51 0.33 45.06
C PRO A 937 -63.13 -0.18 44.64
N ILE A 938 -62.43 0.53 43.75
CA ILE A 938 -61.13 0.07 43.22
C ILE A 938 -60.02 0.05 44.29
N PHE A 939 -60.10 0.94 45.28
CA PHE A 939 -59.19 0.92 46.42
C PHE A 939 -59.38 -0.35 47.26
N GLY A 940 -60.60 -0.90 47.31
CA GLY A 940 -60.89 -2.19 47.94
C GLY A 940 -60.22 -3.36 47.21
N THR A 941 -60.20 -3.34 45.88
CA THR A 941 -59.47 -4.33 45.07
C THR A 941 -57.96 -4.23 45.31
N VAL A 942 -57.39 -3.03 45.25
CA VAL A 942 -55.95 -2.82 45.44
C VAL A 942 -55.50 -3.18 46.86
N LEU A 943 -56.29 -2.85 47.88
CA LEU A 943 -56.02 -3.25 49.27
C LEU A 943 -55.93 -4.78 49.42
N LEU A 944 -56.78 -5.51 48.69
CA LEU A 944 -56.80 -6.96 48.75
C LEU A 944 -55.63 -7.58 47.97
N VAL A 945 -55.26 -6.98 46.82
CA VAL A 945 -54.10 -7.40 46.00
C VAL A 945 -52.78 -7.22 46.75
N LEU A 946 -52.56 -6.07 47.38
CA LEU A 946 -51.32 -5.78 48.10
C LEU A 946 -51.22 -6.46 49.47
N GLY A 947 -52.34 -6.93 50.02
CA GLY A 947 -52.40 -7.53 51.35
C GLY A 947 -52.41 -6.53 52.50
N ILE A 948 -52.53 -7.06 53.72
CA ILE A 948 -52.58 -6.27 54.97
C ILE A 948 -51.56 -6.89 55.95
N PRO A 949 -50.42 -6.23 56.22
CA PRO A 949 -49.95 -4.95 55.67
C PRO A 949 -49.60 -5.05 54.17
N PRO A 950 -49.63 -3.92 53.42
CA PRO A 950 -49.35 -3.93 51.98
C PRO A 950 -47.89 -4.32 51.72
N ARG A 951 -47.69 -5.40 50.96
CA ARG A 951 -46.39 -5.86 50.48
C ARG A 951 -46.20 -5.34 49.07
N LEU A 952 -45.27 -4.39 48.91
CA LEU A 952 -44.93 -3.79 47.64
C LEU A 952 -43.41 -3.72 47.53
N ASN A 953 -42.87 -4.25 46.44
CA ASN A 953 -41.53 -3.93 46.00
C ASN A 953 -41.48 -2.44 45.58
N LEU A 954 -40.61 -1.66 46.23
CA LEU A 954 -40.50 -0.20 46.05
C LEU A 954 -39.80 0.21 44.75
N ASP A 955 -39.62 -0.71 43.81
CA ASP A 955 -39.12 -0.40 42.49
C ASP A 955 -40.00 0.65 41.76
N ALA A 956 -39.35 1.52 40.99
CA ALA A 956 -40.01 2.62 40.31
C ALA A 956 -41.06 2.13 39.32
N LEU A 957 -40.80 1.01 38.62
CA LEU A 957 -41.76 0.42 37.69
C LEU A 957 -42.98 -0.11 38.42
N ASN A 958 -42.78 -0.81 39.55
CA ASN A 958 -43.86 -1.32 40.40
C ASN A 958 -44.82 -0.22 40.84
N ILE A 959 -44.26 0.87 41.36
CA ILE A 959 -45.02 2.03 41.81
C ILE A 959 -45.76 2.69 40.63
N VAL A 960 -45.07 2.91 39.51
CA VAL A 960 -45.66 3.54 38.32
C VAL A 960 -46.83 2.74 37.77
N ILE A 961 -46.71 1.42 37.66
CA ILE A 961 -47.79 0.56 37.13
C ILE A 961 -48.99 0.56 38.07
N LEU A 962 -48.77 0.51 39.40
CA LEU A 962 -49.86 0.59 40.39
C LEU A 962 -50.62 1.92 40.30
N PHE A 963 -49.90 3.04 40.25
CA PHE A 963 -50.51 4.36 40.09
C PHE A 963 -51.21 4.52 38.74
N SER A 964 -50.63 3.98 37.67
CA SER A 964 -51.22 4.01 36.32
C SER A 964 -52.54 3.25 36.28
N TYR A 965 -52.63 2.09 36.93
CA TYR A 965 -53.88 1.32 37.05
C TYR A 965 -54.95 2.12 37.79
N LEU A 966 -54.63 2.71 38.95
CA LEU A 966 -55.56 3.54 39.72
C LEU A 966 -56.05 4.76 38.92
N LEU A 967 -55.14 5.47 38.25
CA LEU A 967 -55.50 6.63 37.41
C LEU A 967 -56.38 6.24 36.24
N LEU A 968 -56.13 5.10 35.59
CA LEU A 968 -56.93 4.57 34.50
C LEU A 968 -58.37 4.31 34.96
N VAL A 969 -58.55 3.65 36.10
CA VAL A 969 -59.89 3.32 36.61
C VAL A 969 -60.63 4.57 37.07
N ILE A 970 -59.96 5.44 37.85
CA ILE A 970 -60.54 6.69 38.33
C ILE A 970 -60.93 7.60 37.17
N GLY A 971 -60.02 7.79 36.22
CA GLY A 971 -60.26 8.58 35.00
C GLY A 971 -61.41 8.01 34.17
N GLY A 972 -61.46 6.69 34.02
CA GLY A 972 -62.56 6.01 33.32
C GLY A 972 -63.92 6.22 34.00
N VAL A 973 -64.01 6.13 35.33
CA VAL A 973 -65.24 6.42 36.08
C VAL A 973 -65.68 7.87 35.89
N VAL A 974 -64.76 8.83 36.04
CA VAL A 974 -65.05 10.27 35.84
C VAL A 974 -65.54 10.55 34.43
N LEU A 975 -64.91 9.92 33.42
CA LEU A 975 -65.27 10.06 32.02
C LEU A 975 -66.67 9.49 31.75
N ILE A 976 -66.95 8.28 32.22
CA ILE A 976 -68.22 7.59 32.01
C ILE A 976 -69.38 8.35 32.67
N ILE A 977 -69.20 8.83 33.91
CA ILE A 977 -70.24 9.62 34.59
C ILE A 977 -70.46 10.95 33.85
N SER A 978 -69.39 11.60 33.36
CA SER A 978 -69.51 12.81 32.55
C SER A 978 -70.20 12.56 31.20
N LEU A 979 -69.97 11.40 30.61
CA LEU A 979 -70.61 10.99 29.36
C LEU A 979 -72.10 10.70 29.60
N ALA A 980 -72.43 10.00 30.69
CA ALA A 980 -73.81 9.73 31.08
C ALA A 980 -74.60 11.04 31.26
N GLU A 981 -74.08 11.98 32.05
CA GLU A 981 -74.67 13.31 32.25
C GLU A 981 -74.96 14.03 30.92
N LYS A 982 -73.97 14.10 30.01
CA LYS A 982 -74.13 14.73 28.69
C LYS A 982 -75.18 14.02 27.83
N THR A 983 -75.23 12.70 27.90
CA THR A 983 -76.15 11.88 27.10
C THR A 983 -77.58 12.10 27.56
N TYR A 984 -77.84 12.08 28.87
CA TYR A 984 -79.15 12.44 29.43
C TYR A 984 -79.53 13.88 29.08
N GLY A 985 -78.60 14.83 29.16
CA GLY A 985 -78.83 16.22 28.73
C GLY A 985 -79.25 16.36 27.27
N SER A 986 -78.58 15.66 26.36
CA SER A 986 -78.94 15.66 24.93
C SER A 986 -80.34 15.07 24.69
N ILE A 987 -80.65 13.93 25.31
CA ILE A 987 -81.93 13.24 25.13
C ILE A 987 -83.09 14.12 25.62
N TYR A 988 -82.98 14.65 26.84
CA TYR A 988 -84.05 15.45 27.43
C TYR A 988 -84.19 16.83 26.78
N ASN A 989 -83.11 17.46 26.33
CA ASN A 989 -83.21 18.70 25.54
C ASN A 989 -83.95 18.47 24.21
N ARG A 990 -83.65 17.37 23.49
CA ARG A 990 -84.40 17.00 22.28
C ARG A 990 -85.88 16.73 22.59
N MET A 991 -86.18 16.10 23.72
CA MET A 991 -87.56 15.83 24.13
C MET A 991 -88.33 17.10 24.49
N ILE A 992 -87.68 18.09 25.09
CA ILE A 992 -88.24 19.43 25.33
C ILE A 992 -88.54 20.12 23.99
N GLU A 993 -87.60 20.14 23.05
CA GLU A 993 -87.81 20.74 21.72
C GLU A 993 -88.95 20.08 20.93
N ILE A 994 -89.07 18.75 21.00
CA ILE A 994 -90.17 18.00 20.37
C ILE A 994 -91.51 18.35 21.01
N ASN A 995 -91.57 18.44 22.35
CA ASN A 995 -92.78 18.80 23.06
C ASN A 995 -93.21 20.25 22.80
N GLU A 996 -92.27 21.21 22.78
CA GLU A 996 -92.56 22.61 22.41
C GLU A 996 -93.07 22.70 20.96
N LYS A 997 -92.48 21.94 20.01
CA LYS A 997 -92.99 21.85 18.63
C LYS A 997 -94.38 21.23 18.57
N ARG A 998 -94.66 20.19 19.36
CA ARG A 998 -95.98 19.54 19.43
C ARG A 998 -97.04 20.48 19.98
N GLU A 999 -96.73 21.25 21.02
CA GLU A 999 -97.66 22.22 21.62
C GLU A 999 -97.95 23.38 20.65
N LYS A 1000 -96.93 23.83 19.92
CA LYS A 1000 -97.07 24.84 18.85
C LYS A 1000 -97.92 24.32 17.68
N MET A 1001 -97.72 23.07 17.25
CA MET A 1001 -98.58 22.41 16.26
C MET A 1001 -100.01 22.19 16.77
N ALA A 1002 -100.22 21.85 18.04
CA ALA A 1002 -101.55 21.70 18.63
C ALA A 1002 -102.31 23.04 18.71
N LEU A 1003 -101.58 24.15 18.94
CA LEU A 1003 -102.13 25.51 18.87
C LEU A 1003 -102.44 25.91 17.42
N GLU A 1004 -101.62 25.50 16.45
CA GLU A 1004 -101.82 25.75 15.02
C GLU A 1004 -102.95 24.87 14.40
N LEU A 1005 -103.24 23.68 14.95
CA LEU A 1005 -104.38 22.83 14.58
C LEU A 1005 -105.72 23.22 15.26
N GLY A 1006 -105.70 24.19 16.19
CA GLY A 1006 -106.89 24.67 16.91
C GLY A 1006 -107.79 25.65 16.12
N ASP A 1007 -107.38 26.08 14.92
CA ASP A 1007 -108.15 26.99 14.05
C ASP A 1007 -108.26 26.43 12.61
N PRO A 1008 -109.33 25.67 12.28
CA PRO A 1008 -109.47 24.96 11.00
C PRO A 1008 -109.66 25.88 9.79
N ALA A 1009 -109.82 27.19 9.95
CA ALA A 1009 -109.99 28.13 8.83
C ALA A 1009 -108.67 28.61 8.22
N ARG A 1010 -107.57 28.63 9.00
CA ARG A 1010 -106.27 29.13 8.52
C ARG A 1010 -105.47 28.07 7.75
N LEU A 1011 -105.56 26.81 8.17
CA LEU A 1011 -104.91 25.65 7.52
C LEU A 1011 -105.39 25.40 6.09
N LEU A 1012 -106.67 25.65 5.78
CA LEU A 1012 -107.19 25.53 4.40
C LEU A 1012 -106.72 26.65 3.46
N THR A 1013 -106.27 27.79 4.01
CA THR A 1013 -105.79 28.94 3.22
C THR A 1013 -104.28 28.87 2.98
N GLU A 1014 -103.52 28.25 3.88
CA GLU A 1014 -102.08 27.98 3.70
C GLU A 1014 -101.82 26.73 2.84
N LEU A 1015 -102.63 25.65 2.95
CA LEU A 1015 -102.53 24.46 2.08
C LEU A 1015 -102.97 24.71 0.63
N ALA A 1016 -103.70 25.80 0.35
CA ALA A 1016 -104.06 26.21 -1.01
C ALA A 1016 -103.05 27.21 -1.63
N ARG A 1017 -102.04 27.67 -0.88
CA ARG A 1017 -101.06 28.68 -1.34
C ARG A 1017 -99.63 28.12 -1.51
N SER A 1018 -99.30 26.97 -0.92
CA SER A 1018 -98.03 26.28 -1.20
C SER A 1018 -98.25 25.13 -2.19
N GLY A 1019 -98.11 25.45 -3.48
CA GLY A 1019 -98.04 24.45 -4.55
C GLY A 1019 -96.95 23.40 -4.28
N LEU A 1020 -97.26 22.15 -4.61
CA LEU A 1020 -96.41 20.96 -4.48
C LEU A 1020 -94.95 21.18 -4.89
N ASP A 1021 -94.04 20.44 -4.24
CA ASP A 1021 -93.24 19.47 -5.01
C ASP A 1021 -92.90 18.23 -4.16
N LEU A 1022 -93.36 17.07 -4.62
CA LEU A 1022 -93.13 15.76 -4.00
C LEU A 1022 -92.37 14.85 -4.98
N SER A 1023 -91.41 15.43 -5.70
CA SER A 1023 -90.57 14.74 -6.69
C SER A 1023 -89.18 14.33 -6.20
N SER A 1024 -88.82 14.51 -4.92
CA SER A 1024 -87.45 14.27 -4.43
C SER A 1024 -87.25 12.99 -3.59
N VAL A 1025 -88.12 11.98 -3.69
CA VAL A 1025 -87.99 10.74 -2.88
C VAL A 1025 -87.92 9.45 -3.70
N LEU A 1026 -88.03 9.47 -5.03
CA LEU A 1026 -87.88 8.24 -5.83
C LEU A 1026 -87.15 8.49 -7.16
N GLU A 1027 -86.14 7.64 -7.41
CA GLU A 1027 -85.21 7.51 -8.57
C GLU A 1027 -84.09 8.58 -8.64
N ASN A 1028 -82.79 8.29 -8.82
CA ASN A 1028 -82.15 7.19 -9.53
C ASN A 1028 -80.62 7.15 -9.29
N ASP A 1029 -80.07 5.94 -9.46
CA ASP A 1029 -78.77 5.52 -10.02
C ASP A 1029 -77.54 6.45 -10.15
N GLY A 1030 -76.37 5.87 -9.82
CA GLY A 1030 -75.34 5.57 -10.84
C GLY A 1030 -74.13 6.49 -10.98
N ASP A 1031 -72.93 5.88 -10.86
CA ASP A 1031 -71.60 6.21 -11.42
C ASP A 1031 -70.99 7.61 -11.23
N ASP A 1032 -69.74 7.70 -10.75
CA ASP A 1032 -68.55 7.52 -11.60
C ASP A 1032 -67.23 7.68 -10.80
N SER A 1033 -66.24 6.95 -11.30
CA SER A 1033 -64.78 6.95 -11.16
C SER A 1033 -63.99 8.01 -10.36
N GLY A 1034 -62.89 7.50 -9.78
CA GLY A 1034 -61.55 7.95 -10.15
C GLY A 1034 -60.72 8.64 -9.07
N GLY A 1035 -59.56 8.07 -8.74
CA GLY A 1035 -58.43 8.83 -8.18
C GLY A 1035 -57.61 8.13 -7.11
N GLU A 1036 -56.61 7.36 -7.56
CA GLU A 1036 -55.27 7.26 -6.93
C GLU A 1036 -54.73 8.65 -6.49
N PRO A 1037 -53.83 8.76 -5.48
CA PRO A 1037 -52.49 8.18 -5.57
C PRO A 1037 -51.83 7.71 -4.26
N SER A 1038 -50.77 6.91 -4.42
CA SER A 1038 -49.55 6.78 -3.58
C SER A 1038 -49.59 7.28 -2.13
N ASP A 1039 -49.56 6.36 -1.15
CA ASP A 1039 -48.34 5.92 -0.42
C ASP A 1039 -48.70 4.80 0.58
#